data_AF-A0AA43P8M7-F1
#
_entry.id   AF-A0AA43P8M7-F1
#
_cell.length_a   1.000
_cell.length_b   1.000
_cell.length_c   1.000
_cell.angle_alpha   90.00
_cell.angle_beta   90.00
_cell.angle_gamma   90.00
#
_symmetry.space_group_name_H-M   'P 1'
#
loop_
_entity.id
_entity.type
_entity.pdbx_description
1 polymer ?
#
loop_
_entity_poly.entity_id
_entity_poly.type
_entity_poly.pdbx_seq_one_letter_code
_entity_poly.pdbx_strand_id
1 'polypeptide(L)'
;MTRHDDSEQLAWDFDAPETDGGAMGTSTPVAADGGVASYVSGSERWIAALQATDADAMRLNRLDVSSMSAEAAARLWARVAAWVESDQIAYYIDDAPVSSDAAYDARMRCLQALEAQFPSLDSTQSPTHRVGGTFSNDFASVRHPSRMMSLDDVFSLEELREWYDSVIRGLDWSDTKPLPMTCEVKIDGLALNLIYRNGVLEQGLTRGDGVTGEDITLNVRTISTIPQNLAGPEEDIPEFVEIRGEVFMRWDDFNTLNKESEDAGRAPFANPRNAAAGSLRQKDPRITSTRRLSFYAHGIGTLQWGAKRGKGHDIVSNQSEAYELYKKWGIPVSPHNREVTTFSQILDMIDYYGEHRGDIEHALDGIVVKVDDLGLQRSLGATSRAPRWAIAYKYPPEEVNTELLDITVQVGRTGRVTPVAILKPVYVAGSTVSRTTLHNPFEVERKGVLIGDTVVVRKAGDVIPELVGPVLERREGREDQLRRFVMPSQCPSCGAQLAPAKEGDKDIRCPNVESCPAQLTERIINLASRKAFDIEHLGDQSAIALTNPEEDRPDSAATYAPNITEIVVAPGQEPEPYEPVEGLELPARQTPVLSSEAGLFSLTSSDLQDIRVWREAPIIEIHETVGKNGKPKKTRKRIGGSGLWHQVPAFWTTPTVARKRKDEVDESVEYPGYDVPEDAMVVREETKVSRSGASSVQPVYIRPAENTRKMLDEIDKARHADLWRVLVALSIRRLGPPTARVIANTFGSLDAIERASVDELSQIDGIGPEIAESVVTWFASAKEPGDWRGTVLEAWKAAGVGAEQVEISTLPQTLEGKTVVVTGSLIDFSRDSAKEAIISRGGRASGSVSKKTDWVVIGENAGAKASKAEELGVPMLNEDQFKILLENGTV
;
A
#
# COMPACT_ATOMS: atom_id res chain seq x y z
N MET A 1 -60.06 -15.53 6.23
CA MET A 1 -61.00 -14.76 5.39
C MET A 1 -60.40 -13.38 5.20
N THR A 2 -60.34 -12.93 3.95
CA THR A 2 -59.95 -11.60 3.42
C THR A 2 -58.50 -11.10 3.58
N ARG A 3 -57.95 -10.72 2.41
CA ARG A 3 -56.62 -10.18 2.08
C ARG A 3 -56.46 -8.72 2.53
N HIS A 4 -55.23 -8.25 2.72
CA HIS A 4 -54.65 -7.15 1.92
C HIS A 4 -53.15 -6.95 2.22
N ASP A 5 -52.35 -6.88 1.13
CA ASP A 5 -51.07 -6.15 1.04
C ASP A 5 -51.32 -4.65 1.26
N ASP A 6 -50.34 -3.90 1.78
CA ASP A 6 -49.61 -2.90 0.98
C ASP A 6 -48.54 -2.15 1.79
N SER A 7 -47.48 -1.83 1.05
CA SER A 7 -46.31 -1.03 1.36
C SER A 7 -46.52 0.43 0.94
N GLU A 8 -46.19 1.41 1.80
CA GLU A 8 -45.98 2.84 1.47
C GLU A 8 -44.80 3.32 2.33
N GLN A 9 -43.61 3.69 1.82
CA GLN A 9 -43.24 4.88 1.04
C GLN A 9 -43.85 6.19 1.57
N LEU A 10 -43.10 6.89 2.43
CA LEU A 10 -43.38 8.27 2.85
C LEU A 10 -42.30 9.20 2.30
N ALA A 11 -42.72 10.08 1.40
CA ALA A 11 -42.00 11.26 0.92
C ALA A 11 -42.24 12.41 1.90
N TRP A 12 -41.20 13.21 2.21
CA TRP A 12 -41.32 14.44 2.99
C TRP A 12 -40.96 15.65 2.12
N ASP A 13 -42.01 16.38 1.74
CA ASP A 13 -41.97 17.72 1.19
C ASP A 13 -41.63 18.75 2.29
N PHE A 14 -40.81 19.74 1.96
CA PHE A 14 -40.49 20.88 2.82
C PHE A 14 -41.37 22.08 2.42
N ASP A 15 -42.32 22.46 3.27
CA ASP A 15 -43.00 23.76 3.24
C ASP A 15 -42.27 24.76 4.16
N ALA A 16 -41.98 25.95 3.61
CA ALA A 16 -41.44 27.11 4.33
C ALA A 16 -42.58 27.96 4.92
N PRO A 17 -42.38 28.67 6.06
CA PRO A 17 -43.39 29.58 6.59
C PRO A 17 -43.21 31.01 6.05
N GLU A 18 -44.32 31.59 5.59
CA GLU A 18 -44.49 33.03 5.35
C GLU A 18 -44.64 33.79 6.69
N THR A 19 -43.95 34.92 6.83
CA THR A 19 -44.43 36.06 7.65
C THR A 19 -44.15 37.39 6.97
N ASP A 20 -45.20 38.21 6.98
CA ASP A 20 -45.39 39.52 6.34
C ASP A 20 -44.77 40.69 7.14
N GLY A 21 -44.55 41.83 6.47
CA GLY A 21 -44.53 43.15 7.11
C GLY A 21 -43.33 44.06 6.82
N GLY A 22 -43.46 44.93 5.81
CA GLY A 22 -42.39 45.81 5.32
C GLY A 22 -42.13 47.13 6.05
N ALA A 23 -41.06 47.81 5.62
CA ALA A 23 -40.90 49.26 5.66
C ALA A 23 -39.88 49.70 4.59
N MET A 24 -40.28 50.69 3.78
CA MET A 24 -39.52 51.27 2.67
C MET A 24 -38.20 51.91 3.11
N GLY A 25 -37.13 51.66 2.33
CA GLY A 25 -35.87 52.39 2.40
C GLY A 25 -35.16 52.39 1.03
N THR A 26 -35.44 53.42 0.24
CA THR A 26 -34.64 53.94 -0.89
C THR A 26 -33.92 52.93 -1.80
N SER A 27 -34.51 52.69 -2.97
CA SER A 27 -33.86 52.04 -4.11
C SER A 27 -32.64 52.86 -4.58
N THR A 28 -31.45 52.45 -4.15
CA THR A 28 -30.22 52.70 -4.92
C THR A 28 -30.32 51.84 -6.18
N PRO A 29 -30.20 52.39 -7.40
CA PRO A 29 -30.35 51.58 -8.60
C PRO A 29 -29.25 50.52 -8.63
N VAL A 30 -29.66 49.27 -8.87
CA VAL A 30 -28.78 48.18 -9.28
C VAL A 30 -28.03 48.68 -10.52
N ALA A 31 -26.74 48.98 -10.36
CA ALA A 31 -25.87 49.20 -11.50
C ALA A 31 -25.86 47.88 -12.29
N ALA A 32 -26.25 47.96 -13.56
CA ALA A 32 -26.18 46.84 -14.47
C ALA A 32 -24.77 46.26 -14.43
N ASP A 33 -24.66 45.00 -14.02
CA ASP A 33 -23.42 44.24 -14.05
C ASP A 33 -22.98 44.15 -15.51
N GLY A 34 -22.05 45.01 -15.90
CA GLY A 34 -21.34 44.86 -17.15
C GLY A 34 -20.57 43.55 -17.02
N GLY A 35 -21.12 42.45 -17.55
CA GLY A 35 -20.49 41.12 -17.46
C GLY A 35 -19.05 41.12 -17.97
N VAL A 36 -18.34 39.99 -17.83
CA VAL A 36 -16.92 39.73 -18.19
C VAL A 36 -16.34 40.59 -19.35
N ALA A 37 -17.14 40.91 -20.37
CA ALA A 37 -16.79 41.82 -21.47
C ALA A 37 -16.47 43.28 -21.07
N SER A 38 -16.80 43.73 -19.85
CA SER A 38 -16.48 45.05 -19.32
C SER A 38 -15.06 45.14 -18.74
N TYR A 39 -14.43 44.00 -18.47
CA TYR A 39 -13.09 43.90 -17.92
C TYR A 39 -12.05 43.71 -19.02
N VAL A 40 -10.85 44.27 -18.81
CA VAL A 40 -9.71 44.09 -19.72
C VAL A 40 -9.30 42.62 -19.72
N SER A 41 -9.22 41.99 -20.90
CA SER A 41 -8.81 40.59 -21.05
C SER A 41 -7.47 40.32 -20.37
N GLY A 42 -7.38 39.25 -19.57
CA GLY A 42 -6.17 38.91 -18.82
C GLY A 42 -5.96 39.68 -17.50
N SER A 43 -6.79 40.68 -17.18
CA SER A 43 -6.77 41.33 -15.87
C SER A 43 -7.33 40.43 -14.76
N GLU A 44 -6.94 40.65 -13.50
CA GLU A 44 -7.44 39.84 -12.39
C GLU A 44 -8.97 39.85 -12.26
N ARG A 45 -9.61 40.99 -12.53
CA ARG A 45 -11.08 41.12 -12.49
C ARG A 45 -11.74 40.34 -13.64
N TRP A 46 -11.10 40.32 -14.80
CA TRP A 46 -11.55 39.51 -15.94
C TRP A 46 -11.40 38.02 -15.64
N ILE A 47 -10.24 37.61 -15.11
CA ILE A 47 -10.01 36.22 -14.68
C ILE A 47 -11.08 35.87 -13.67
N ALA A 48 -11.20 36.55 -12.53
CA ALA A 48 -12.20 36.23 -11.49
C ALA A 48 -13.64 36.09 -12.02
N ALA A 49 -14.03 36.88 -13.03
CA ALA A 49 -15.37 36.86 -13.58
C ALA A 49 -15.66 35.71 -14.58
N LEU A 50 -14.67 35.01 -15.13
CA LEU A 50 -14.94 33.89 -16.04
C LEU A 50 -15.57 32.70 -15.29
N GLN A 51 -16.48 32.00 -15.97
CA GLN A 51 -17.12 30.78 -15.50
C GLN A 51 -16.75 29.59 -16.40
N ALA A 52 -17.03 28.37 -15.94
CA ALA A 52 -16.80 27.13 -16.68
C ALA A 52 -17.83 26.91 -17.82
N THR A 53 -18.18 27.97 -18.56
CA THR A 53 -19.15 27.92 -19.66
C THR A 53 -18.45 27.83 -21.01
N ASP A 54 -19.16 27.33 -22.03
CA ASP A 54 -18.67 27.34 -23.41
C ASP A 54 -18.38 28.75 -23.92
N ALA A 55 -19.22 29.72 -23.54
CA ALA A 55 -19.07 31.11 -23.95
C ALA A 55 -17.77 31.73 -23.41
N ASP A 56 -17.40 31.42 -22.17
CA ASP A 56 -16.15 31.89 -21.55
C ASP A 56 -14.93 31.14 -22.05
N ALA A 57 -15.05 29.84 -22.32
CA ALA A 57 -14.00 29.07 -22.98
C ALA A 57 -13.62 29.70 -24.33
N MET A 58 -14.61 30.13 -25.12
CA MET A 58 -14.37 30.81 -26.39
C MET A 58 -13.65 32.15 -26.26
N ARG A 59 -13.78 32.83 -25.11
CA ARG A 59 -13.07 34.10 -24.86
C ARG A 59 -11.58 33.88 -24.66
N LEU A 60 -11.16 32.73 -24.13
CA LEU A 60 -9.75 32.36 -23.95
C LEU A 60 -8.97 32.35 -25.28
N ASN A 61 -9.63 32.00 -26.39
CA ASN A 61 -9.00 31.99 -27.73
C ASN A 61 -8.49 33.36 -28.19
N ARG A 62 -9.00 34.45 -27.62
CA ARG A 62 -8.64 35.83 -28.00
C ARG A 62 -7.70 36.48 -26.98
N LEU A 63 -7.29 35.73 -25.95
CA LEU A 63 -6.41 36.22 -24.90
C LEU A 63 -4.98 36.32 -25.41
N ASP A 64 -4.36 37.50 -25.22
CA ASP A 64 -2.92 37.67 -25.43
C ASP A 64 -2.16 37.40 -24.12
N VAL A 65 -1.68 36.18 -23.97
CA VAL A 65 -0.94 35.70 -22.79
C VAL A 65 0.39 36.43 -22.58
N SER A 66 0.97 37.02 -23.64
CA SER A 66 2.27 37.70 -23.56
C SER A 66 2.22 39.01 -22.75
N SER A 67 1.02 39.57 -22.60
CA SER A 67 0.78 40.82 -21.87
C SER A 67 0.48 40.63 -20.38
N MET A 68 0.45 39.38 -19.89
CA MET A 68 0.05 39.03 -18.53
C MET A 68 1.22 39.05 -17.53
N SER A 69 0.91 39.27 -16.24
CA SER A 69 1.87 39.04 -15.16
C SER A 69 1.94 37.54 -14.82
N ALA A 70 3.07 37.09 -14.24
CA ALA A 70 3.24 35.70 -13.82
C ALA A 70 2.16 35.25 -12.80
N GLU A 71 1.76 36.14 -11.90
CA GLU A 71 0.71 35.87 -10.91
C GLU A 71 -0.68 35.72 -11.56
N ALA A 72 -1.05 36.61 -12.49
CA ALA A 72 -2.30 36.51 -13.23
C ALA A 72 -2.33 35.26 -14.12
N ALA A 73 -1.19 34.91 -14.74
CA ALA A 73 -1.03 33.71 -15.53
C ALA A 73 -1.22 32.44 -14.68
N ALA A 74 -0.60 32.37 -13.49
CA ALA A 74 -0.76 31.24 -12.57
C ALA A 74 -2.22 31.06 -12.11
N ARG A 75 -2.92 32.14 -11.77
CA ARG A 75 -4.35 32.12 -11.38
C ARG A 75 -5.24 31.63 -12.52
N LEU A 76 -5.00 32.11 -13.74
CA LEU A 76 -5.75 31.67 -14.91
C LEU A 76 -5.45 30.20 -15.23
N TRP A 77 -4.19 29.80 -15.19
CA TRP A 77 -3.74 28.43 -15.44
C TRP A 77 -4.42 27.45 -14.48
N ALA A 78 -4.36 27.70 -13.16
CA ALA A 78 -4.95 26.82 -12.16
C ALA A 78 -6.45 26.57 -12.41
N ARG A 79 -7.18 27.62 -12.77
CA ARG A 79 -8.61 27.51 -13.01
C ARG A 79 -8.95 26.80 -14.32
N VAL A 80 -8.24 27.12 -15.40
CA VAL A 80 -8.46 26.45 -16.70
C VAL A 80 -8.05 24.98 -16.61
N ALA A 81 -6.98 24.65 -15.88
CA ALA A 81 -6.54 23.28 -15.64
C ALA A 81 -7.63 22.49 -14.91
N ALA A 82 -8.20 23.05 -13.83
CA ALA A 82 -9.32 22.43 -13.11
C ALA A 82 -10.54 22.18 -14.02
N TRP A 83 -10.87 23.10 -14.94
CA TRP A 83 -11.97 22.91 -15.88
C TRP A 83 -11.67 21.82 -16.90
N VAL A 84 -10.46 21.78 -17.47
CA VAL A 84 -10.03 20.75 -18.41
C VAL A 84 -10.05 19.37 -17.76
N GLU A 85 -9.57 19.25 -16.51
CA GLU A 85 -9.65 18.01 -15.76
C GLU A 85 -11.10 17.60 -15.49
N SER A 86 -11.97 18.54 -15.14
CA SER A 86 -13.41 18.28 -14.95
C SER A 86 -14.08 17.83 -16.25
N ASP A 87 -13.72 18.42 -17.39
CA ASP A 87 -14.22 18.01 -18.72
C ASP A 87 -13.73 16.61 -19.08
N GLN A 88 -12.46 16.29 -18.79
CA GLN A 88 -11.90 14.96 -18.99
C GLN A 88 -12.60 13.93 -18.12
N ILE A 89 -12.93 14.24 -16.87
CA ILE A 89 -13.72 13.38 -15.99
C ILE A 89 -15.12 13.18 -16.58
N ALA A 90 -15.84 14.26 -16.91
CA ALA A 90 -17.19 14.17 -17.45
C ALA A 90 -17.24 13.36 -18.77
N TYR A 91 -16.25 13.53 -19.65
CA TYR A 91 -16.17 12.86 -20.94
C TYR A 91 -15.70 11.40 -20.84
N TYR A 92 -14.60 11.13 -20.11
CA TYR A 92 -13.98 9.79 -20.08
C TYR A 92 -14.44 8.90 -18.92
N ILE A 93 -14.94 9.47 -17.82
CA ILE A 93 -15.37 8.76 -16.61
C ILE A 93 -16.89 8.65 -16.55
N ASP A 94 -17.59 9.78 -16.64
CA ASP A 94 -19.03 9.82 -16.42
C ASP A 94 -19.86 9.54 -17.68
N ASP A 95 -19.22 9.48 -18.86
CA ASP A 95 -19.86 9.39 -20.19
C ASP A 95 -20.99 10.44 -20.36
N ALA A 96 -20.78 11.61 -19.74
CA ALA A 96 -21.75 12.69 -19.63
C ALA A 96 -21.07 14.06 -19.80
N PRO A 97 -20.52 14.36 -21.00
CA PRO A 97 -19.78 15.60 -21.21
C PRO A 97 -20.65 16.84 -21.01
N VAL A 98 -20.18 17.73 -20.13
CA VAL A 98 -20.85 18.99 -19.76
C VAL A 98 -20.40 20.19 -20.60
N SER A 99 -19.28 20.06 -21.31
CA SER A 99 -18.71 21.09 -22.19
C SER A 99 -18.65 20.58 -23.63
N SER A 100 -18.81 21.46 -24.62
CA SER A 100 -18.58 21.08 -26.01
C SER A 100 -17.10 20.85 -26.31
N ASP A 101 -16.81 20.01 -27.31
CA ASP A 101 -15.44 19.77 -27.80
C ASP A 101 -14.71 21.09 -28.13
N ALA A 102 -15.42 22.05 -28.69
CA ALA A 102 -14.85 23.35 -29.03
C ALA A 102 -14.44 24.15 -27.76
N ALA A 103 -15.22 24.05 -26.68
CA ALA A 103 -14.91 24.68 -25.40
C ALA A 103 -13.72 23.99 -24.72
N TYR A 104 -13.68 22.66 -24.76
CA TYR A 104 -12.56 21.86 -24.30
C TYR A 104 -11.25 22.25 -25.02
N ASP A 105 -11.28 22.27 -26.35
CA ASP A 105 -10.13 22.64 -27.18
C ASP A 105 -9.65 24.07 -26.93
N ALA A 106 -10.57 25.00 -26.64
CA ALA A 106 -10.22 26.38 -26.32
C ALA A 106 -9.51 26.50 -24.96
N ARG A 107 -9.95 25.72 -23.97
CA ARG A 107 -9.30 25.65 -22.65
C ARG A 107 -7.93 24.97 -22.74
N MET A 108 -7.83 23.88 -23.50
CA MET A 108 -6.56 23.16 -23.71
C MET A 108 -5.51 24.04 -24.42
N ARG A 109 -5.91 24.75 -25.49
CA ARG A 109 -5.02 25.70 -26.17
C ARG A 109 -4.60 26.85 -25.27
N CYS A 110 -5.47 27.31 -24.37
CA CYS A 110 -5.11 28.34 -23.40
C CYS A 110 -4.04 27.85 -22.41
N LEU A 111 -4.14 26.61 -21.91
CA LEU A 111 -3.12 26.02 -21.03
C LEU A 111 -1.77 25.92 -21.73
N GLN A 112 -1.75 25.37 -22.95
CA GLN A 112 -0.54 25.26 -23.75
C GLN A 112 0.11 26.63 -24.00
N ALA A 113 -0.69 27.67 -24.26
CA ALA A 113 -0.19 29.03 -24.45
C ALA A 113 0.39 29.63 -23.16
N LEU A 114 -0.24 29.39 -22.01
CA LEU A 114 0.25 29.84 -20.71
C LEU A 114 1.57 29.14 -20.32
N GLU A 115 1.67 27.83 -20.53
CA GLU A 115 2.87 27.03 -20.24
C GLU A 115 4.05 27.41 -21.13
N ALA A 116 3.79 27.61 -22.42
CA ALA A 116 4.82 28.06 -23.36
C ALA A 116 5.38 29.45 -23.00
N GLN A 117 4.52 30.36 -22.51
CA GLN A 117 4.91 31.73 -22.15
C GLN A 117 5.50 31.83 -20.73
N PHE A 118 5.07 30.97 -19.81
CA PHE A 118 5.51 30.93 -18.42
C PHE A 118 5.96 29.50 -18.05
N PRO A 119 7.21 29.11 -18.37
CA PRO A 119 7.68 27.74 -18.20
C PRO A 119 7.61 27.18 -16.77
N SER A 120 7.52 28.04 -15.74
CA SER A 120 7.30 27.60 -14.35
C SER A 120 5.92 26.99 -14.10
N LEU A 121 4.96 27.18 -15.02
CA LEU A 121 3.63 26.57 -14.97
C LEU A 121 3.60 25.21 -15.67
N ASP A 122 4.61 24.92 -16.51
CA ASP A 122 4.74 23.66 -17.21
C ASP A 122 5.24 22.57 -16.24
N SER A 123 4.31 21.76 -15.74
CA SER A 123 4.59 20.63 -14.86
C SER A 123 4.22 19.32 -15.54
N THR A 124 4.89 18.22 -15.18
CA THR A 124 4.56 16.87 -15.66
C THR A 124 3.12 16.44 -15.34
N GLN A 125 2.44 17.14 -14.44
CA GLN A 125 1.05 16.91 -14.06
C GLN A 125 0.05 17.76 -14.84
N SER A 126 0.49 18.66 -15.71
CA SER A 126 -0.42 19.46 -16.51
C SER A 126 -1.34 18.58 -17.37
N PRO A 127 -2.64 18.92 -17.50
CA PRO A 127 -3.53 18.27 -18.45
C PRO A 127 -3.01 18.27 -19.89
N THR A 128 -2.10 19.18 -20.25
CA THR A 128 -1.49 19.28 -21.59
C THR A 128 -0.55 18.12 -21.93
N HIS A 129 0.02 17.43 -20.93
CA HIS A 129 0.88 16.26 -21.11
C HIS A 129 0.11 14.93 -21.15
N ARG A 130 -1.21 14.95 -20.92
CA ARG A 130 -2.05 13.75 -20.83
C ARG A 130 -2.86 13.60 -22.12
N VAL A 131 -2.49 12.65 -22.98
CA VAL A 131 -3.20 12.38 -24.25
C VAL A 131 -4.23 11.25 -24.06
N GLY A 132 -5.49 11.48 -24.45
CA GLY A 132 -6.44 10.41 -24.78
C GLY A 132 -7.11 9.65 -23.63
N GLY A 133 -7.20 10.20 -22.42
CA GLY A 133 -7.90 9.53 -21.31
C GLY A 133 -7.18 8.29 -20.75
N THR A 134 -5.95 8.01 -21.17
CA THR A 134 -5.08 7.03 -20.51
C THR A 134 -4.60 7.60 -19.19
N PHE A 135 -5.16 7.10 -18.09
CA PHE A 135 -4.69 7.42 -16.74
C PHE A 135 -3.29 6.82 -16.53
N SER A 136 -2.40 7.61 -15.89
CA SER A 136 -1.02 7.19 -15.57
C SER A 136 -1.01 5.85 -14.81
N ASN A 137 -0.04 5.00 -15.11
CA ASN A 137 0.16 3.74 -14.39
C ASN A 137 0.84 3.91 -13.02
N ASP A 138 1.37 5.10 -12.73
CA ASP A 138 2.17 5.40 -11.54
C ASP A 138 1.66 6.65 -10.81
N PHE A 139 1.63 6.58 -9.47
CA PHE A 139 1.33 7.72 -8.60
C PHE A 139 2.62 8.47 -8.28
N ALA A 140 2.65 9.78 -8.55
CA ALA A 140 3.80 10.61 -8.25
C ALA A 140 3.99 10.76 -6.73
N SER A 141 5.24 10.68 -6.27
CA SER A 141 5.58 10.99 -4.88
C SER A 141 5.70 12.51 -4.70
N VAL A 142 4.91 13.08 -3.79
CA VAL A 142 4.83 14.52 -3.53
C VAL A 142 5.08 14.80 -2.06
N ARG A 143 5.97 15.75 -1.77
CA ARG A 143 6.24 16.20 -0.41
C ARG A 143 5.07 17.01 0.12
N HIS A 144 4.61 16.71 1.34
CA HIS A 144 3.58 17.48 2.00
C HIS A 144 4.09 18.89 2.37
N PRO A 145 3.25 19.94 2.21
CA PRO A 145 3.58 21.30 2.66
C PRO A 145 3.87 21.36 4.17
N SER A 146 3.08 20.64 4.97
CA SER A 146 3.37 20.41 6.38
C SER A 146 3.37 18.91 6.71
N ARG A 147 4.23 18.49 7.64
CA ARG A 147 4.40 17.07 8.00
C ARG A 147 3.11 16.47 8.55
N MET A 148 2.72 15.29 8.07
CA MET A 148 1.65 14.48 8.63
C MET A 148 2.22 13.50 9.66
N MET A 149 1.81 13.64 10.91
CA MET A 149 2.30 12.80 12.01
C MET A 149 1.37 11.61 12.24
N SER A 150 1.88 10.56 12.88
CA SER A 150 1.03 9.51 13.46
C SER A 150 0.54 9.96 14.84
N LEU A 151 -0.45 9.26 15.38
CA LEU A 151 -0.75 9.31 16.81
C LEU A 151 0.04 8.21 17.54
N ASP A 152 0.35 8.45 18.81
CA ASP A 152 0.73 7.38 19.74
C ASP A 152 -0.55 6.69 20.25
N ASP A 153 -0.43 5.40 20.53
CA ASP A 153 -1.54 4.56 20.97
C ASP A 153 -1.42 4.26 22.47
N VAL A 154 -2.56 4.22 23.16
CA VAL A 154 -2.72 3.64 24.51
C VAL A 154 -3.79 2.56 24.47
N PHE A 155 -3.62 1.52 25.28
CA PHE A 155 -4.46 0.32 25.26
C PHE A 155 -5.20 0.08 26.58
N SER A 156 -4.96 0.91 27.59
CA SER A 156 -5.66 0.87 28.87
C SER A 156 -6.11 2.26 29.33
N LEU A 157 -7.08 2.28 30.25
CA LEU A 157 -7.57 3.53 30.83
C LEU A 157 -6.52 4.16 31.74
N GLU A 158 -5.66 3.35 32.36
CA GLU A 158 -4.52 3.81 33.16
C GLU A 158 -3.50 4.54 32.29
N GLU A 159 -3.10 3.97 31.15
CA GLU A 159 -2.16 4.60 30.21
C GLU A 159 -2.74 5.92 29.66
N LEU A 160 -4.04 5.94 29.34
CA LEU A 160 -4.73 7.15 28.91
C LEU A 160 -4.73 8.22 30.01
N ARG A 161 -4.93 7.81 31.27
CA ARG A 161 -4.89 8.73 32.42
C ARG A 161 -3.48 9.30 32.63
N GLU A 162 -2.46 8.47 32.53
CA GLU A 162 -1.07 8.91 32.63
C GLU A 162 -0.71 9.94 31.56
N TRP A 163 -1.17 9.72 30.32
CA TRP A 163 -1.04 10.69 29.24
C TRP A 163 -1.77 11.99 29.56
N TYR A 164 -3.03 11.93 30.00
CA TYR A 164 -3.83 13.12 30.35
C TYR A 164 -3.12 13.95 31.45
N ASP A 165 -2.67 13.30 32.52
CA ASP A 165 -1.96 13.97 33.60
C ASP A 165 -0.60 14.53 33.12
N SER A 166 0.05 13.88 32.15
CA SER A 166 1.28 14.37 31.52
C SER A 166 1.05 15.65 30.70
N VAL A 167 -0.08 15.74 29.99
CA VAL A 167 -0.48 16.97 29.27
C VAL A 167 -0.71 18.12 30.24
N ILE A 168 -1.47 17.88 31.33
CA ILE A 168 -1.73 18.88 32.37
C ILE A 168 -0.42 19.40 32.98
N ARG A 169 0.50 18.50 33.36
CA ARG A 169 1.82 18.88 33.87
C ARG A 169 2.67 19.62 32.84
N GLY A 170 2.65 19.17 31.58
CA GLY A 170 3.44 19.76 30.49
C GLY A 170 3.01 21.19 30.15
N LEU A 171 1.75 21.53 30.44
CA LEU A 171 1.19 22.87 30.26
C LEU A 171 1.24 23.74 31.53
N ASP A 172 1.70 23.19 32.67
CA ASP A 172 1.55 23.81 34.00
C ASP A 172 0.09 24.27 34.25
N TRP A 173 -0.86 23.42 33.84
CA TRP A 173 -2.28 23.78 33.85
C TRP A 173 -2.88 23.57 35.24
N SER A 174 -3.71 24.52 35.70
CA SER A 174 -4.33 24.44 37.02
C SER A 174 -5.31 23.28 37.12
N ASP A 175 -5.18 22.46 38.15
CA ASP A 175 -6.13 21.38 38.49
C ASP A 175 -7.58 21.87 38.73
N THR A 176 -7.76 23.17 38.95
CA THR A 176 -9.09 23.79 39.17
C THR A 176 -9.73 24.32 37.88
N LYS A 177 -9.00 24.33 36.76
CA LYS A 177 -9.47 24.86 35.48
C LYS A 177 -9.68 23.72 34.48
N PRO A 178 -10.87 23.56 33.89
CA PRO A 178 -11.07 22.61 32.80
C PRO A 178 -10.12 22.92 31.62
N LEU A 179 -9.53 21.87 31.03
CA LEU A 179 -8.75 21.99 29.80
C LEU A 179 -9.65 21.62 28.62
N PRO A 180 -10.00 22.55 27.71
CA PRO A 180 -10.77 22.23 26.51
C PRO A 180 -10.01 21.25 25.60
N MET A 181 -10.71 20.21 25.19
CA MET A 181 -10.22 19.13 24.35
C MET A 181 -11.31 18.70 23.37
N THR A 182 -10.93 18.03 22.29
CA THR A 182 -11.86 17.32 21.41
C THR A 182 -11.67 15.81 21.55
N CYS A 183 -12.79 15.09 21.59
CA CYS A 183 -12.82 13.64 21.43
C CYS A 183 -13.51 13.27 20.12
N GLU A 184 -12.91 12.34 19.39
CA GLU A 184 -13.31 11.97 18.04
C GLU A 184 -13.27 10.45 17.89
N VAL A 185 -14.19 9.90 17.12
CA VAL A 185 -14.10 8.48 16.75
C VAL A 185 -12.89 8.27 15.86
N LYS A 186 -12.08 7.25 16.18
CA LYS A 186 -10.91 6.91 15.37
C LYS A 186 -11.36 6.06 14.18
N ILE A 187 -11.54 6.72 13.06
CA ILE A 187 -12.01 6.11 11.81
C ILE A 187 -10.96 5.10 11.32
N ASP A 188 -11.38 3.87 11.03
CA ASP A 188 -10.50 2.84 10.46
C ASP A 188 -10.46 2.93 8.94
N GLY A 189 -9.68 3.88 8.42
CA GLY A 189 -9.59 4.19 7.00
C GLY A 189 -8.16 4.43 6.49
N LEU A 190 -8.05 5.38 5.56
CA LEU A 190 -6.79 5.86 5.02
C LEU A 190 -6.69 7.39 5.12
N ALA A 191 -5.65 7.87 5.81
CA ALA A 191 -5.35 9.29 5.94
C ALA A 191 -5.08 9.96 4.58
N LEU A 192 -5.73 11.11 4.38
CA LEU A 192 -5.68 11.94 3.18
C LEU A 192 -5.41 13.40 3.55
N ASN A 193 -4.55 14.06 2.78
CA ASN A 193 -4.32 15.51 2.86
C ASN A 193 -4.86 16.17 1.58
N LEU A 194 -5.86 17.02 1.73
CA LEU A 194 -6.44 17.82 0.66
C LEU A 194 -5.80 19.20 0.66
N ILE A 195 -5.26 19.62 -0.48
CA ILE A 195 -4.64 20.92 -0.67
C ILE A 195 -5.57 21.77 -1.54
N TYR A 196 -6.06 22.86 -0.97
CA TYR A 196 -6.85 23.86 -1.70
C TYR A 196 -6.04 25.13 -1.88
N ARG A 197 -6.09 25.71 -3.09
CA ARG A 197 -5.57 27.05 -3.38
C ARG A 197 -6.69 27.94 -3.87
N ASN A 198 -6.85 29.09 -3.23
CA ASN A 198 -7.92 30.04 -3.53
C ASN A 198 -9.30 29.36 -3.62
N GLY A 199 -9.54 28.39 -2.72
CA GLY A 199 -10.78 27.62 -2.67
C GLY A 199 -10.91 26.48 -3.68
N VAL A 200 -9.97 26.26 -4.60
CA VAL A 200 -10.03 25.16 -5.58
C VAL A 200 -9.19 23.98 -5.12
N LEU A 201 -9.73 22.75 -5.20
CA LEU A 201 -8.99 21.53 -4.89
C LEU A 201 -7.85 21.36 -5.91
N GLU A 202 -6.62 21.56 -5.44
CA GLU A 202 -5.41 21.46 -6.23
C GLU A 202 -4.86 20.03 -6.19
N GLN A 203 -4.71 19.45 -4.98
CA GLN A 203 -4.14 18.11 -4.82
C GLN A 203 -4.80 17.31 -3.70
N GLY A 204 -4.84 15.99 -3.88
CA GLY A 204 -5.17 15.01 -2.85
C GLY A 204 -4.01 14.03 -2.66
N LEU A 205 -3.39 14.05 -1.48
CA LEU A 205 -2.18 13.27 -1.19
C LEU A 205 -2.46 12.19 -0.13
N THR A 206 -2.01 10.96 -0.37
CA THR A 206 -1.93 9.95 0.71
C THR A 206 -0.89 10.37 1.74
N ARG A 207 -0.94 9.81 2.96
CA ARG A 207 0.06 10.14 4.00
C ARG A 207 1.50 9.73 3.66
N GLY A 208 1.68 8.61 2.95
CA GLY A 208 2.97 7.94 2.79
C GLY A 208 3.76 7.79 4.11
N ASP A 209 4.99 8.32 4.13
CA ASP A 209 5.87 8.31 5.31
C ASP A 209 5.65 9.49 6.28
N GLY A 210 4.68 10.37 5.97
CA GLY A 210 4.35 11.57 6.71
C GLY A 210 5.10 12.82 6.25
N VAL A 211 6.13 12.68 5.43
CA VAL A 211 6.84 13.78 4.76
C VAL A 211 6.48 13.80 3.28
N THR A 212 6.43 12.63 2.65
CA THR A 212 6.12 12.41 1.24
C THR A 212 4.95 11.45 1.14
N GLY A 213 3.94 11.88 0.38
CA GLY A 213 2.73 11.14 0.03
C GLY A 213 2.68 10.77 -1.44
N GLU A 214 1.70 9.97 -1.82
CA GLU A 214 1.37 9.70 -3.23
C GLU A 214 0.27 10.68 -3.67
N ASP A 215 0.45 11.31 -4.83
CA ASP A 215 -0.59 12.11 -5.47
C ASP A 215 -1.67 11.19 -6.07
N ILE A 216 -2.87 11.27 -5.50
CA ILE A 216 -4.05 10.50 -5.90
C ILE A 216 -5.22 11.43 -6.25
N THR A 217 -4.91 12.64 -6.73
CA THR A 217 -5.89 13.72 -6.96
C THR A 217 -7.06 13.26 -7.82
N LEU A 218 -6.80 12.54 -8.91
CA LEU A 218 -7.86 12.04 -9.80
C LEU A 218 -8.84 11.10 -9.09
N ASN A 219 -8.33 10.21 -8.24
CA ASN A 219 -9.17 9.29 -7.46
C ASN A 219 -9.97 10.05 -6.40
N VAL A 220 -9.33 11.02 -5.73
CA VAL A 220 -9.97 11.89 -4.74
C VAL A 220 -11.12 12.70 -5.35
N ARG A 221 -10.96 13.19 -6.59
CA ARG A 221 -12.02 13.94 -7.27
C ARG A 221 -13.29 13.11 -7.52
N THR A 222 -13.20 11.77 -7.52
CA THR A 222 -14.38 10.88 -7.65
C THR A 222 -15.17 10.71 -6.34
N ILE A 223 -14.65 11.18 -5.21
CA ILE A 223 -15.31 11.08 -3.91
C ILE A 223 -16.33 12.21 -3.79
N SER A 224 -17.61 11.88 -3.97
CA SER A 224 -18.71 12.85 -4.00
C SER A 224 -18.82 13.77 -2.78
N THR A 225 -18.36 13.31 -1.60
CA THR A 225 -18.39 14.12 -0.37
C THR A 225 -17.27 15.15 -0.29
N ILE A 226 -16.30 15.15 -1.22
CA ILE A 226 -15.20 16.12 -1.26
C ILE A 226 -15.52 17.20 -2.29
N PRO A 227 -15.72 18.46 -1.87
CA PRO A 227 -16.06 19.54 -2.78
C PRO A 227 -14.87 19.91 -3.67
N GLN A 228 -15.09 20.08 -4.98
CA GLN A 228 -14.04 20.55 -5.89
C GLN A 228 -13.67 22.02 -5.64
N ASN A 229 -14.64 22.81 -5.17
CA ASN A 229 -14.46 24.19 -4.74
C ASN A 229 -15.05 24.36 -3.34
N LEU A 230 -14.31 24.99 -2.44
CA LEU A 230 -14.79 25.34 -1.11
C LEU A 230 -16.00 26.29 -1.24
N ALA A 231 -17.05 25.99 -0.48
CA ALA A 231 -18.24 26.83 -0.40
C ALA A 231 -18.03 28.04 0.52
N GLY A 232 -18.89 29.05 0.41
CA GLY A 232 -18.86 30.24 1.27
C GLY A 232 -18.54 31.55 0.53
N PRO A 233 -18.60 32.69 1.22
CA PRO A 233 -18.30 34.00 0.64
C PRO A 233 -16.81 34.15 0.32
N GLU A 234 -16.44 34.99 -0.66
CA GLU A 234 -15.06 35.16 -1.14
C GLU A 234 -14.10 35.57 0.01
N GLU A 235 -14.58 36.35 0.97
CA GLU A 235 -13.80 36.74 2.16
C GLU A 235 -13.45 35.58 3.12
N ASP A 236 -14.18 34.46 3.06
CA ASP A 236 -14.00 33.26 3.89
C ASP A 236 -13.20 32.16 3.17
N ILE A 237 -12.74 32.41 1.94
CA ILE A 237 -11.94 31.47 1.16
C ILE A 237 -10.45 31.75 1.38
N PRO A 238 -9.67 30.78 1.91
CA PRO A 238 -8.24 30.95 2.10
C PRO A 238 -7.48 30.93 0.78
N GLU A 239 -6.35 31.63 0.75
CA GLU A 239 -5.41 31.56 -0.37
C GLU A 239 -4.78 30.16 -0.44
N PHE A 240 -4.52 29.57 0.72
CA PHE A 240 -3.99 28.21 0.86
C PHE A 240 -4.54 27.53 2.10
N VAL A 241 -5.01 26.28 1.98
CA VAL A 241 -5.34 25.44 3.13
C VAL A 241 -5.04 23.97 2.89
N GLU A 242 -4.44 23.34 3.89
CA GLU A 242 -4.33 21.88 4.01
C GLU A 242 -5.43 21.34 4.93
N ILE A 243 -6.31 20.51 4.39
CA ILE A 243 -7.39 19.85 5.13
C ILE A 243 -7.07 18.36 5.23
N ARG A 244 -6.86 17.88 6.45
CA ARG A 244 -6.51 16.49 6.73
C ARG A 244 -7.74 15.73 7.22
N GLY A 245 -7.91 14.53 6.71
CA GLY A 245 -9.03 13.68 7.07
C GLY A 245 -8.76 12.21 6.77
N GLU A 246 -9.78 11.40 7.01
CA GLU A 246 -9.74 9.98 6.73
C GLU A 246 -10.71 9.65 5.59
N VAL A 247 -10.24 8.93 4.58
CA VAL A 247 -11.10 8.28 3.60
C VAL A 247 -11.51 6.93 4.15
N PHE A 248 -12.81 6.64 4.14
CA PHE A 248 -13.37 5.40 4.66
C PHE A 248 -14.50 4.89 3.77
N MET A 249 -14.93 3.66 4.05
CA MET A 249 -16.07 3.03 3.40
C MET A 249 -17.14 2.77 4.46
N ARG A 250 -18.39 3.15 4.17
CA ARG A 250 -19.52 2.87 5.05
C ARG A 250 -19.80 1.37 5.10
N TRP A 251 -20.39 0.88 6.19
CA TRP A 251 -20.73 -0.54 6.32
C TRP A 251 -21.62 -1.06 5.19
N ASP A 252 -22.65 -0.31 4.81
CA ASP A 252 -23.58 -0.70 3.76
C ASP A 252 -22.90 -0.77 2.39
N ASP A 253 -22.02 0.18 2.07
CA ASP A 253 -21.25 0.20 0.83
C ASP A 253 -20.22 -0.93 0.79
N PHE A 254 -19.56 -1.22 1.91
CA PHE A 254 -18.63 -2.35 2.05
C PHE A 254 -19.35 -3.70 1.84
N ASN A 255 -20.50 -3.88 2.47
CA ASN A 255 -21.31 -5.10 2.33
C ASN A 255 -21.81 -5.26 0.89
N THR A 256 -22.22 -4.16 0.25
CA THR A 256 -22.62 -4.14 -1.16
C THR A 256 -21.46 -4.53 -2.07
N LEU A 257 -20.28 -3.93 -1.86
CA LEU A 257 -19.08 -4.21 -2.65
C LEU A 257 -18.61 -5.66 -2.54
N ASN A 258 -18.65 -6.23 -1.34
CA ASN A 258 -18.31 -7.63 -1.12
C ASN A 258 -19.31 -8.56 -1.80
N LYS A 259 -20.61 -8.26 -1.70
CA LYS A 259 -21.64 -9.03 -2.40
C LYS A 259 -21.47 -9.00 -3.92
N GLU A 260 -21.18 -7.82 -4.49
CA GLU A 260 -20.87 -7.69 -5.92
C GLU A 260 -19.60 -8.46 -6.32
N SER A 261 -18.60 -8.48 -5.44
CA SER A 261 -17.36 -9.24 -5.65
C SER A 261 -17.61 -10.75 -5.63
N GLU A 262 -18.41 -11.23 -4.67
CA GLU A 262 -18.83 -12.63 -4.57
C GLU A 262 -19.69 -13.07 -5.76
N ASP A 263 -20.67 -12.26 -6.17
CA ASP A 263 -21.50 -12.50 -7.35
C ASP A 263 -20.65 -12.55 -8.64
N ALA A 264 -19.55 -11.80 -8.69
CA ALA A 264 -18.56 -11.82 -9.77
C ALA A 264 -17.48 -12.91 -9.62
N GLY A 265 -17.54 -13.75 -8.58
CA GLY A 265 -16.58 -14.83 -8.32
C GLY A 265 -15.19 -14.36 -7.88
N ARG A 266 -15.07 -13.13 -7.37
CA ARG A 266 -13.84 -12.54 -6.82
C ARG A 266 -13.81 -12.69 -5.30
N ALA A 267 -12.61 -12.70 -4.72
CA ALA A 267 -12.48 -12.74 -3.27
C ALA A 267 -13.01 -11.44 -2.63
N PRO A 268 -13.84 -11.53 -1.57
CA PRO A 268 -14.31 -10.35 -0.85
C PRO A 268 -13.16 -9.66 -0.10
N PHE A 269 -13.30 -8.36 0.13
CA PHE A 269 -12.39 -7.59 0.95
C PHE A 269 -12.53 -7.98 2.42
N ALA A 270 -11.39 -8.08 3.10
CA ALA A 270 -11.31 -8.57 4.47
C ALA A 270 -11.81 -7.58 5.54
N ASN A 271 -11.79 -6.27 5.29
CA ASN A 271 -12.35 -5.27 6.20
C ASN A 271 -12.56 -3.94 5.44
N PRO A 272 -13.36 -3.00 5.98
CA PRO A 272 -13.61 -1.71 5.34
C PRO A 272 -12.35 -0.88 5.09
N ARG A 273 -11.35 -0.94 5.98
CA ARG A 273 -10.07 -0.24 5.81
C ARG A 273 -9.33 -0.67 4.55
N ASN A 274 -9.17 -1.97 4.36
CA ASN A 274 -8.51 -2.55 3.20
C ASN A 274 -9.32 -2.32 1.93
N ALA A 275 -10.66 -2.39 2.03
CA ALA A 275 -11.53 -2.05 0.92
C ALA A 275 -11.37 -0.58 0.52
N ALA A 276 -11.33 0.36 1.47
CA ALA A 276 -11.13 1.79 1.22
C ALA A 276 -9.76 2.07 0.62
N ALA A 277 -8.68 1.54 1.22
CA ALA A 277 -7.31 1.73 0.73
C ALA A 277 -7.11 1.15 -0.68
N GLY A 278 -7.63 -0.07 -0.92
CA GLY A 278 -7.59 -0.69 -2.24
C GLY A 278 -8.43 0.08 -3.26
N SER A 279 -9.59 0.59 -2.86
CA SER A 279 -10.48 1.34 -3.74
C SER A 279 -9.96 2.74 -4.09
N LEU A 280 -9.22 3.38 -3.19
CA LEU A 280 -8.67 4.72 -3.40
C LEU A 280 -7.41 4.72 -4.27
N ARG A 281 -6.62 3.65 -4.23
CA ARG A 281 -5.34 3.54 -4.97
C ARG A 281 -5.52 2.74 -6.26
N GLN A 282 -6.45 3.17 -7.10
CA GLN A 282 -6.68 2.57 -8.42
C GLN A 282 -5.96 3.39 -9.49
N LYS A 283 -5.31 2.71 -10.43
CA LYS A 283 -4.69 3.35 -11.60
C LYS A 283 -5.75 4.01 -12.50
N ASP A 284 -6.93 3.40 -12.54
CA ASP A 284 -8.10 3.93 -13.22
C ASP A 284 -9.09 4.53 -12.20
N PRO A 285 -9.24 5.87 -12.14
CA PRO A 285 -10.15 6.54 -11.21
C PRO A 285 -11.62 6.13 -11.40
N ARG A 286 -12.00 5.62 -12.57
CA ARG A 286 -13.35 5.07 -12.82
C ARG A 286 -13.64 3.87 -11.93
N ILE A 287 -12.60 3.12 -11.54
CA ILE A 287 -12.78 2.03 -10.59
C ILE A 287 -13.01 2.61 -9.20
N THR A 288 -12.38 3.73 -8.82
CA THR A 288 -12.62 4.39 -7.53
C THR A 288 -14.03 4.96 -7.44
N SER A 289 -14.55 5.56 -8.51
CA SER A 289 -15.89 6.18 -8.52
C SER A 289 -17.01 5.17 -8.21
N THR A 290 -16.87 3.92 -8.65
CA THR A 290 -17.86 2.87 -8.35
C THR A 290 -17.82 2.38 -6.89
N ARG A 291 -16.82 2.77 -6.09
CA ARG A 291 -16.56 2.20 -4.75
C ARG A 291 -17.19 3.00 -3.62
N ARG A 292 -17.84 4.13 -3.94
CA ARG A 292 -18.63 4.94 -2.99
C ARG A 292 -17.87 5.27 -1.70
N LEU A 293 -16.64 5.73 -1.85
CA LEU A 293 -15.84 6.18 -0.72
C LEU A 293 -16.45 7.44 -0.09
N SER A 294 -16.22 7.60 1.21
CA SER A 294 -16.60 8.77 2.01
C SER A 294 -15.37 9.38 2.66
N PHE A 295 -15.46 10.64 3.06
CA PHE A 295 -14.39 11.38 3.72
C PHE A 295 -14.92 12.14 4.94
N TYR A 296 -14.13 12.20 6.01
CA TYR A 296 -14.34 13.14 7.12
C TYR A 296 -13.04 13.85 7.46
N ALA A 297 -13.11 15.18 7.58
CA ALA A 297 -11.99 16.00 8.03
C ALA A 297 -11.82 15.91 9.56
N HIS A 298 -10.56 15.80 10.01
CA HIS A 298 -10.20 15.66 11.43
C HIS A 298 -8.97 16.50 11.84
N GLY A 299 -8.38 17.29 10.93
CA GLY A 299 -7.19 18.07 11.25
C GLY A 299 -6.92 19.14 10.22
N ILE A 300 -6.26 20.21 10.66
CA ILE A 300 -5.84 21.32 9.79
C ILE A 300 -4.31 21.33 9.67
N GLY A 301 -3.80 21.50 8.46
CA GLY A 301 -2.38 21.75 8.22
C GLY A 301 -2.09 23.25 8.16
N THR A 302 -1.30 23.66 7.17
CA THR A 302 -1.02 25.08 6.92
C THR A 302 -2.28 25.78 6.41
N LEU A 303 -2.59 26.94 6.97
CA LEU A 303 -3.69 27.81 6.56
C LEU A 303 -3.13 29.22 6.34
N GLN A 304 -3.38 29.79 5.15
CA GLN A 304 -2.99 31.15 4.79
C GLN A 304 -4.19 31.88 4.20
N TRP A 305 -4.52 33.02 4.81
CA TRP A 305 -5.60 33.88 4.37
C TRP A 305 -5.08 34.93 3.40
N GLY A 306 -5.80 35.13 2.28
CA GLY A 306 -5.44 36.12 1.28
C GLY A 306 -5.71 37.56 1.70
N ALA A 307 -5.30 38.51 0.86
CA ALA A 307 -5.43 39.95 1.11
C ALA A 307 -6.89 40.45 1.22
N LYS A 308 -7.87 39.68 0.72
CA LYS A 308 -9.30 40.02 0.72
C LYS A 308 -10.07 39.51 1.95
N ARG A 309 -9.38 38.96 2.96
CA ARG A 309 -10.01 38.34 4.13
C ARG A 309 -10.92 39.29 4.91
N GLY A 310 -12.02 38.75 5.44
CA GLY A 310 -12.93 39.47 6.32
C GLY A 310 -12.31 39.83 7.69
N LYS A 311 -12.92 40.77 8.42
CA LYS A 311 -12.53 41.06 9.81
C LYS A 311 -12.85 39.83 10.69
N GLY A 312 -11.84 39.17 11.23
CA GLY A 312 -11.98 38.00 12.13
C GLY A 312 -11.27 36.72 11.69
N HIS A 313 -10.67 36.70 10.50
CA HIS A 313 -10.01 35.51 9.94
C HIS A 313 -8.53 35.37 10.33
N ASP A 314 -8.00 36.22 11.19
CA ASP A 314 -6.53 36.33 11.32
C ASP A 314 -5.89 35.09 11.97
N ILE A 315 -6.62 34.32 12.81
CA ILE A 315 -6.09 33.15 13.50
C ILE A 315 -7.22 32.14 13.79
N VAL A 316 -7.08 30.90 13.29
CA VAL A 316 -7.81 29.74 13.86
C VAL A 316 -7.09 29.36 15.14
N SER A 317 -7.77 29.51 16.28
CA SER A 317 -7.15 29.33 17.59
C SER A 317 -7.40 27.94 18.14
N ASN A 318 -8.53 27.32 17.76
CA ASN A 318 -8.97 26.03 18.28
C ASN A 318 -9.25 25.02 17.16
N GLN A 319 -9.11 23.73 17.47
CA GLN A 319 -9.44 22.62 16.57
C GLN A 319 -10.95 22.56 16.29
N SER A 320 -11.77 22.86 17.30
CA SER A 320 -13.22 23.05 17.21
C SER A 320 -13.64 24.12 16.19
N GLU A 321 -12.96 25.28 16.17
CA GLU A 321 -13.18 26.34 15.19
C GLU A 321 -12.89 25.88 13.75
N ALA A 322 -11.86 25.04 13.56
CA ALA A 322 -11.56 24.47 12.24
C ALA A 322 -12.70 23.60 11.72
N TYR A 323 -13.40 22.85 12.58
CA TYR A 323 -14.56 22.06 12.18
C TYR A 323 -15.73 22.91 11.70
N GLU A 324 -15.94 24.07 12.31
CA GLU A 324 -16.96 25.02 11.84
C GLU A 324 -16.59 25.63 10.48
N LEU A 325 -15.31 25.90 10.23
CA LEU A 325 -14.84 26.30 8.90
C LEU A 325 -15.06 25.20 7.85
N TYR A 326 -14.76 23.95 8.18
CA TYR A 326 -14.99 22.82 7.28
C TYR A 326 -16.45 22.71 6.87
N LYS A 327 -17.38 22.78 7.83
CA LYS A 327 -18.82 22.78 7.55
C LYS A 327 -19.22 23.93 6.62
N LYS A 328 -18.72 25.15 6.88
CA LYS A 328 -18.98 26.32 6.01
C LYS A 328 -18.44 26.12 4.59
N TRP A 329 -17.27 25.51 4.46
CA TRP A 329 -16.64 25.20 3.18
C TRP A 329 -17.25 24.00 2.45
N GLY A 330 -18.24 23.32 3.05
CA GLY A 330 -18.83 22.11 2.49
C GLY A 330 -17.98 20.85 2.64
N ILE A 331 -16.94 20.91 3.50
CA ILE A 331 -16.10 19.77 3.84
C ILE A 331 -16.80 18.97 4.96
N PRO A 332 -17.02 17.67 4.77
CA PRO A 332 -17.73 16.85 5.74
C PRO A 332 -16.90 16.65 7.02
N VAL A 333 -17.55 16.79 8.17
CA VAL A 333 -17.00 16.55 9.50
C VAL A 333 -17.85 15.48 10.18
N SER A 334 -17.20 14.61 10.96
CA SER A 334 -17.91 13.55 11.68
C SER A 334 -18.96 14.14 12.64
N PRO A 335 -20.21 13.64 12.62
CA PRO A 335 -21.24 14.06 13.57
C PRO A 335 -20.96 13.55 14.99
N HIS A 336 -19.97 12.68 15.17
CA HIS A 336 -19.65 12.00 16.42
C HIS A 336 -18.62 12.75 17.28
N ASN A 337 -18.07 13.85 16.77
CA ASN A 337 -17.09 14.67 17.50
C ASN A 337 -17.74 15.30 18.75
N ARG A 338 -17.02 15.26 19.89
CA ARG A 338 -17.45 15.84 21.15
C ARG A 338 -16.40 16.82 21.67
N GLU A 339 -16.86 18.00 22.09
CA GLU A 339 -16.05 18.88 22.94
C GLU A 339 -16.08 18.33 24.37
N VAL A 340 -14.92 18.18 24.97
CA VAL A 340 -14.76 17.66 26.33
C VAL A 340 -13.82 18.55 27.12
N THR A 341 -14.01 18.57 28.43
CA THR A 341 -13.26 19.44 29.35
C THR A 341 -12.71 18.70 30.57
N THR A 342 -13.08 17.42 30.72
CA THR A 342 -12.72 16.59 31.87
C THR A 342 -12.42 15.17 31.43
N PHE A 343 -11.60 14.46 32.20
CA PHE A 343 -11.29 13.05 31.96
C PHE A 343 -12.53 12.15 31.99
N SER A 344 -13.52 12.46 32.83
CA SER A 344 -14.77 11.68 32.88
C SER A 344 -15.53 11.71 31.55
N GLN A 345 -15.60 12.87 30.89
CA GLN A 345 -16.27 12.99 29.59
C GLN A 345 -15.55 12.22 28.48
N ILE A 346 -14.23 12.08 28.59
CA ILE A 346 -13.43 11.23 27.69
C ILE A 346 -13.83 9.76 27.91
N LEU A 347 -13.88 9.31 29.16
CA LEU A 347 -14.31 7.95 29.51
C LEU A 347 -15.74 7.67 29.04
N ASP A 348 -16.66 8.59 29.25
CA ASP A 348 -18.06 8.44 28.81
C ASP A 348 -18.17 8.19 27.30
N MET A 349 -17.29 8.81 26.50
CA MET A 349 -17.25 8.56 25.04
C MET A 349 -16.60 7.21 24.71
N ILE A 350 -15.53 6.84 25.42
CA ILE A 350 -14.86 5.55 25.26
C ILE A 350 -15.81 4.40 25.61
N ASP A 351 -16.54 4.48 26.72
CA ASP A 351 -17.47 3.45 27.15
C ASP A 351 -18.65 3.34 26.18
N TYR A 352 -19.25 4.48 25.82
CA TYR A 352 -20.38 4.51 24.88
C TYR A 352 -20.03 3.86 23.53
N TYR A 353 -18.97 4.32 22.87
CA TYR A 353 -18.57 3.73 21.59
C TYR A 353 -17.95 2.35 21.77
N GLY A 354 -17.48 1.99 22.98
CA GLY A 354 -17.02 0.64 23.30
C GLY A 354 -18.13 -0.40 23.09
N GLU A 355 -19.36 -0.05 23.49
CA GLU A 355 -20.57 -0.87 23.32
C GLU A 355 -21.22 -0.71 21.94
N HIS A 356 -21.14 0.48 21.33
CA HIS A 356 -21.88 0.84 20.11
C HIS A 356 -21.00 0.91 18.84
N ARG A 357 -19.87 0.17 18.79
CA ARG A 357 -18.93 0.24 17.65
C ARG A 357 -19.56 -0.12 16.30
N GLY A 358 -20.51 -1.05 16.31
CA GLY A 358 -21.19 -1.53 15.12
C GLY A 358 -22.35 -0.65 14.65
N ASP A 359 -22.75 0.34 15.45
CA ASP A 359 -23.98 1.11 15.21
C ASP A 359 -23.75 2.37 14.36
N ILE A 360 -22.50 2.81 14.26
CA ILE A 360 -22.13 3.98 13.47
C ILE A 360 -21.87 3.59 12.02
N GLU A 361 -21.83 4.57 11.11
CA GLU A 361 -21.81 4.31 9.67
C GLU A 361 -20.52 3.65 9.13
N HIS A 362 -19.43 3.63 9.91
CA HIS A 362 -18.12 3.18 9.47
C HIS A 362 -17.39 2.37 10.55
N ALA A 363 -16.36 1.63 10.15
CA ALA A 363 -15.48 0.96 11.09
C ALA A 363 -14.71 1.98 11.96
N LEU A 364 -14.53 1.65 13.24
CA LEU A 364 -13.74 2.44 14.17
C LEU A 364 -12.85 1.52 15.01
N ASP A 365 -11.62 1.94 15.29
CA ASP A 365 -10.64 1.15 16.07
C ASP A 365 -10.29 1.80 17.42
N GLY A 366 -10.92 2.93 17.75
CA GLY A 366 -10.62 3.65 18.99
C GLY A 366 -11.30 5.02 19.10
N ILE A 367 -10.83 5.80 20.07
CA ILE A 367 -11.17 7.21 20.28
C ILE A 367 -9.87 8.03 20.26
N VAL A 368 -9.89 9.14 19.54
CA VAL A 368 -8.79 10.12 19.54
C VAL A 368 -9.15 11.26 20.48
N VAL A 369 -8.22 11.61 21.37
CA VAL A 369 -8.35 12.76 22.27
C VAL A 369 -7.29 13.79 21.87
N LYS A 370 -7.69 15.06 21.73
CA LYS A 370 -6.79 16.17 21.35
C LYS A 370 -7.01 17.37 22.25
N VAL A 371 -5.93 18.07 22.63
CA VAL A 371 -6.05 19.44 23.18
C VAL A 371 -6.66 20.34 22.11
N ASP A 372 -7.70 21.12 22.46
CA ASP A 372 -8.45 21.90 21.46
C ASP A 372 -7.65 23.12 20.97
N ASP A 373 -6.98 23.84 21.87
CA ASP A 373 -6.23 25.06 21.56
C ASP A 373 -4.94 24.75 20.77
N LEU A 374 -4.83 25.28 19.55
CA LEU A 374 -3.70 25.08 18.64
C LEU A 374 -2.40 25.74 19.13
N GLY A 375 -2.49 26.78 19.96
CA GLY A 375 -1.36 27.40 20.65
C GLY A 375 -0.76 26.48 21.71
N LEU A 376 -1.61 25.84 22.51
CA LEU A 376 -1.19 24.84 23.50
C LEU A 376 -0.64 23.58 22.82
N GLN A 377 -1.18 23.18 21.67
CA GLN A 377 -0.59 22.11 20.85
C GLN A 377 0.85 22.45 20.44
N ARG A 378 1.10 23.68 19.98
CA ARG A 378 2.46 24.14 19.62
C ARG A 378 3.41 24.15 20.81
N SER A 379 2.97 24.56 22.00
CA SER A 379 3.82 24.57 23.20
C SER A 379 4.17 23.16 23.69
N LEU A 380 3.23 22.22 23.61
CA LEU A 380 3.48 20.81 23.92
C LEU A 380 4.40 20.14 22.89
N GLY A 381 4.29 20.54 21.62
CA GLY A 381 5.11 20.02 20.54
C GLY A 381 4.88 18.53 20.26
N ALA A 382 5.92 17.86 19.78
CA ALA A 382 5.84 16.48 19.33
C ALA A 382 7.12 15.69 19.62
N THR A 383 7.03 14.37 19.55
CA THR A 383 8.19 13.46 19.45
C THR A 383 8.64 13.37 17.99
N SER A 384 9.61 12.51 17.68
CA SER A 384 10.05 12.26 16.29
C SER A 384 8.92 11.70 15.40
N ARG A 385 7.88 11.10 16.00
CA ARG A 385 6.81 10.36 15.31
C ARG A 385 5.40 10.89 15.56
N ALA A 386 5.09 11.34 16.77
CA ALA A 386 3.71 11.65 17.20
C ALA A 386 3.61 12.93 18.04
N PRO A 387 2.48 13.66 17.97
CA PRO A 387 2.23 14.84 18.79
C PRO A 387 2.08 14.46 20.27
N ARG A 388 2.51 15.34 21.19
CA ARG A 388 2.30 15.13 22.63
C ARG A 388 0.89 15.52 23.10
N TRP A 389 0.22 16.36 22.31
CA TRP A 389 -1.07 16.95 22.60
C TRP A 389 -2.27 16.13 22.09
N ALA A 390 -2.03 14.99 21.45
CA ALA A 390 -3.08 14.06 21.02
C ALA A 390 -2.67 12.61 21.24
N ILE A 391 -3.65 11.77 21.54
CA ILE A 391 -3.46 10.33 21.76
C ILE A 391 -4.63 9.55 21.16
N ALA A 392 -4.36 8.32 20.71
CA ALA A 392 -5.38 7.36 20.32
C ALA A 392 -5.56 6.32 21.43
N TYR A 393 -6.72 6.30 22.06
CA TYR A 393 -7.15 5.14 22.85
C TYR A 393 -7.65 4.07 21.90
N LYS A 394 -6.96 2.93 21.85
CA LYS A 394 -7.37 1.79 21.05
C LYS A 394 -8.15 0.81 21.90
N TYR A 395 -9.29 0.39 21.37
CA TYR A 395 -10.05 -0.64 22.03
C TYR A 395 -9.31 -1.97 22.02
N PRO A 396 -9.48 -2.81 23.06
CA PRO A 396 -8.95 -4.16 23.03
C PRO A 396 -9.56 -4.92 21.84
N PRO A 397 -8.74 -5.70 21.11
CA PRO A 397 -9.21 -6.48 19.98
C PRO A 397 -10.21 -7.54 20.45
N GLU A 398 -11.19 -7.84 19.61
CA GLU A 398 -12.16 -8.90 19.89
C GLU A 398 -11.45 -10.26 20.03
N GLU A 399 -11.66 -10.89 21.18
CA GLU A 399 -11.21 -12.26 21.43
C GLU A 399 -12.33 -13.23 21.07
N VAL A 400 -12.02 -14.21 20.24
CA VAL A 400 -12.95 -15.29 19.90
C VAL A 400 -12.35 -16.64 20.24
N ASN A 401 -13.22 -17.60 20.51
CA ASN A 401 -12.82 -18.97 20.79
C ASN A 401 -12.97 -19.82 19.52
N THR A 402 -11.95 -20.62 19.21
CA THR A 402 -12.01 -21.62 18.15
C THR A 402 -11.26 -22.89 18.54
N GLU A 403 -11.29 -23.92 17.70
CA GLU A 403 -10.62 -25.19 17.93
C GLU A 403 -9.25 -25.22 17.26
N LEU A 404 -8.22 -25.64 17.99
CA LEU A 404 -6.87 -25.89 17.49
C LEU A 404 -6.81 -27.29 16.87
N LEU A 405 -6.94 -27.37 15.54
CA LEU A 405 -6.98 -28.64 14.80
C LEU A 405 -5.61 -29.32 14.72
N ASP A 406 -4.55 -28.53 14.48
CA ASP A 406 -3.18 -29.05 14.39
C ASP A 406 -2.15 -27.94 14.63
N ILE A 407 -0.89 -28.32 14.85
CA ILE A 407 0.26 -27.41 14.77
C ILE A 407 1.24 -28.00 13.76
N THR A 408 1.36 -27.30 12.62
CA THR A 408 2.31 -27.64 11.55
C THR A 408 3.58 -26.80 11.68
N VAL A 409 4.62 -27.09 10.91
CA VAL A 409 5.84 -26.28 10.88
C VAL A 409 6.12 -25.75 9.48
N GLN A 410 6.58 -24.51 9.39
CA GLN A 410 7.03 -23.89 8.14
C GLN A 410 8.53 -23.59 8.22
N VAL A 411 9.29 -24.00 7.21
CA VAL A 411 10.72 -23.69 7.10
C VAL A 411 10.86 -22.39 6.31
N GLY A 412 11.27 -21.32 6.98
CA GLY A 412 11.46 -20.02 6.34
C GLY A 412 12.80 -19.90 5.61
N ARG A 413 12.96 -18.81 4.85
CA ARG A 413 14.15 -18.44 4.06
C ARG A 413 15.52 -18.68 4.71
N THR A 414 15.64 -18.42 6.01
CA THR A 414 16.91 -18.53 6.76
C THR A 414 17.02 -19.84 7.56
N GLY A 415 16.23 -20.84 7.16
CA GLY A 415 16.11 -22.13 7.81
C GLY A 415 15.27 -22.12 9.07
N ARG A 416 14.79 -20.97 9.57
CA ARG A 416 13.96 -20.91 10.79
C ARG A 416 12.70 -21.75 10.62
N VAL A 417 12.54 -22.74 11.49
CA VAL A 417 11.38 -23.63 11.50
C VAL A 417 10.36 -23.07 12.50
N THR A 418 9.25 -22.57 11.96
CA THR A 418 8.24 -21.81 12.70
C THR A 418 6.99 -22.66 12.89
N PRO A 419 6.55 -22.93 14.13
CA PRO A 419 5.27 -23.59 14.37
C PRO A 419 4.09 -22.69 13.99
N VAL A 420 3.10 -23.26 13.31
CA VAL A 420 1.89 -22.60 12.81
C VAL A 420 0.67 -23.38 13.27
N ALA A 421 -0.19 -22.73 14.05
CA ALA A 421 -1.47 -23.27 14.47
C ALA A 421 -2.42 -23.33 13.28
N ILE A 422 -3.04 -24.50 13.08
CA ILE A 422 -4.15 -24.73 12.16
C ILE A 422 -5.43 -24.72 12.99
N LEU A 423 -6.31 -23.78 12.69
CA LEU A 423 -7.51 -23.51 13.47
C LEU A 423 -8.74 -23.88 12.66
N LYS A 424 -9.79 -24.30 13.36
CA LYS A 424 -11.13 -24.30 12.78
C LYS A 424 -11.45 -22.86 12.36
N PRO A 425 -11.83 -22.61 11.09
CA PRO A 425 -12.03 -21.25 10.60
C PRO A 425 -13.00 -20.46 11.48
N VAL A 426 -12.56 -19.30 11.97
CA VAL A 426 -13.34 -18.43 12.87
C VAL A 426 -13.27 -16.99 12.39
N TYR A 427 -14.37 -16.25 12.47
CA TYR A 427 -14.42 -14.84 12.08
C TYR A 427 -13.96 -13.96 13.25
N VAL A 428 -12.97 -13.09 13.01
CA VAL A 428 -12.40 -12.18 14.03
C VAL A 428 -12.15 -10.83 13.40
N ALA A 429 -12.72 -9.76 13.97
CA ALA A 429 -12.46 -8.37 13.54
C ALA A 429 -12.43 -8.22 12.00
N GLY A 430 -13.53 -8.58 11.34
CA GLY A 430 -13.69 -8.40 9.89
C GLY A 430 -13.28 -9.58 8.99
N SER A 431 -12.40 -10.48 9.43
CA SER A 431 -11.89 -11.56 8.55
C SER A 431 -11.84 -12.94 9.20
N THR A 432 -11.92 -13.98 8.38
CA THR A 432 -11.77 -15.36 8.83
C THR A 432 -10.31 -15.70 9.09
N VAL A 433 -10.01 -16.19 10.29
CA VAL A 433 -8.72 -16.73 10.71
C VAL A 433 -8.81 -18.24 10.74
N SER A 434 -7.94 -18.91 9.99
CA SER A 434 -7.78 -20.37 10.00
C SER A 434 -6.35 -20.81 10.32
N ARG A 435 -5.39 -19.88 10.32
CA ARG A 435 -3.98 -20.14 10.59
C ARG A 435 -3.37 -18.98 11.36
N THR A 436 -2.48 -19.27 12.30
CA THR A 436 -1.71 -18.23 13.00
C THR A 436 -0.35 -18.77 13.45
N THR A 437 0.66 -17.91 13.49
CA THR A 437 1.99 -18.30 13.97
C THR A 437 1.99 -18.51 15.48
N LEU A 438 2.80 -19.46 15.95
CA LEU A 438 3.16 -19.63 17.36
C LEU A 438 4.62 -19.21 17.61
N HIS A 439 5.24 -18.52 16.66
CA HIS A 439 6.60 -17.98 16.67
C HIS A 439 7.73 -19.01 16.76
N ASN A 440 7.83 -19.78 17.84
CA ASN A 440 8.89 -20.75 18.10
C ASN A 440 8.40 -21.82 19.10
N PRO A 441 9.07 -22.98 19.22
CA PRO A 441 8.63 -24.06 20.12
C PRO A 441 8.54 -23.64 21.60
N PHE A 442 9.36 -22.69 22.05
CA PHE A 442 9.30 -22.17 23.41
C PHE A 442 7.98 -21.43 23.68
N GLU A 443 7.49 -20.63 22.73
CA GLU A 443 6.20 -19.95 22.87
C GLU A 443 5.01 -20.92 22.85
N VAL A 444 5.09 -22.03 22.09
CA VAL A 444 4.08 -23.10 22.16
C VAL A 444 3.97 -23.67 23.58
N GLU A 445 5.12 -24.00 24.18
CA GLU A 445 5.18 -24.54 25.56
C GLU A 445 4.74 -23.51 26.60
N ARG A 446 5.20 -22.25 26.47
CA ARG A 446 4.82 -21.14 27.36
C ARG A 446 3.32 -20.88 27.33
N LYS A 447 2.69 -20.92 26.15
CA LYS A 447 1.23 -20.75 26.00
C LYS A 447 0.44 -21.96 26.49
N GLY A 448 1.08 -23.12 26.67
CA GLY A 448 0.47 -24.32 27.24
C GLY A 448 -0.66 -24.90 26.40
N VAL A 449 -0.64 -24.67 25.08
CA VAL A 449 -1.67 -25.15 24.14
C VAL A 449 -1.40 -26.59 23.72
N LEU A 450 -2.48 -27.37 23.58
CA LEU A 450 -2.51 -28.75 23.14
C LEU A 450 -3.38 -28.85 21.90
N ILE A 451 -2.99 -29.69 20.96
CA ILE A 451 -3.78 -29.91 19.74
C ILE A 451 -5.09 -30.60 20.13
N GLY A 452 -6.20 -30.08 19.62
CA GLY A 452 -7.58 -30.40 20.01
C GLY A 452 -8.21 -29.39 20.98
N ASP A 453 -7.45 -28.44 21.53
CA ASP A 453 -7.96 -27.45 22.47
C ASP A 453 -9.00 -26.51 21.86
N THR A 454 -9.87 -26.00 22.72
CA THR A 454 -10.49 -24.68 22.47
C THR A 454 -9.49 -23.60 22.86
N VAL A 455 -9.13 -22.73 21.91
CA VAL A 455 -8.14 -21.66 22.06
C VAL A 455 -8.76 -20.30 21.81
N VAL A 456 -8.22 -19.30 22.50
CA VAL A 456 -8.56 -17.89 22.32
C VAL A 456 -7.69 -17.30 21.21
N VAL A 457 -8.33 -16.64 20.25
CA VAL A 457 -7.71 -16.00 19.09
C VAL A 457 -8.17 -14.55 19.03
N ARG A 458 -7.23 -13.65 18.74
CA ARG A 458 -7.50 -12.22 18.53
C ARG A 458 -6.71 -11.70 17.34
N LYS A 459 -6.92 -10.45 16.96
CA LYS A 459 -6.01 -9.75 16.04
C LYS A 459 -5.23 -8.66 16.76
N ALA A 460 -3.91 -8.78 16.78
CA ALA A 460 -3.04 -7.72 17.24
C ALA A 460 -3.10 -6.54 16.25
N GLY A 461 -3.46 -5.36 16.76
CA GLY A 461 -3.66 -4.14 15.97
C GLY A 461 -4.64 -4.33 14.81
N ASP A 462 -5.69 -5.14 15.01
CA ASP A 462 -6.77 -5.47 14.07
C ASP A 462 -6.34 -6.12 12.73
N VAL A 463 -5.05 -6.48 12.59
CA VAL A 463 -4.49 -7.02 11.35
C VAL A 463 -3.91 -8.42 11.53
N ILE A 464 -3.06 -8.65 12.54
CA ILE A 464 -2.28 -9.89 12.64
C ILE A 464 -2.96 -10.85 13.61
N PRO A 465 -3.43 -12.03 13.15
CA PRO A 465 -3.98 -13.02 14.05
C PRO A 465 -2.95 -13.48 15.08
N GLU A 466 -3.38 -13.62 16.33
CA GLU A 466 -2.59 -14.09 17.45
C GLU A 466 -3.41 -15.14 18.22
N LEU A 467 -2.81 -16.30 18.47
CA LEU A 467 -3.35 -17.29 19.42
C LEU A 467 -2.88 -16.90 20.83
N VAL A 468 -3.80 -16.54 21.72
CA VAL A 468 -3.47 -16.06 23.08
C VAL A 468 -3.12 -17.23 24.00
N GLY A 469 -4.01 -18.24 24.08
CA GLY A 469 -3.83 -19.43 24.91
C GLY A 469 -5.07 -20.33 24.91
N PRO A 470 -5.07 -21.41 25.70
CA PRO A 470 -6.21 -22.31 25.80
C PRO A 470 -7.32 -21.76 26.71
N VAL A 471 -8.56 -22.12 26.41
CA VAL A 471 -9.69 -21.93 27.32
C VAL A 471 -9.71 -23.10 28.31
N LEU A 472 -9.07 -22.91 29.47
CA LEU A 472 -8.85 -23.99 30.45
C LEU A 472 -10.15 -24.65 30.94
N GLU A 473 -11.23 -23.88 31.10
CA GLU A 473 -12.55 -24.38 31.48
C GLU A 473 -13.14 -25.37 30.46
N ARG A 474 -12.80 -25.22 29.17
CA ARG A 474 -13.23 -26.11 28.08
C ARG A 474 -12.34 -27.36 27.95
N ARG A 475 -11.18 -27.35 28.61
CA ARG A 475 -10.22 -28.46 28.63
C ARG A 475 -10.54 -29.48 29.72
N GLU A 476 -11.08 -29.03 30.84
CA GLU A 476 -11.36 -29.86 32.02
C GLU A 476 -12.19 -31.11 31.64
N GLY A 477 -11.64 -32.30 31.87
CA GLY A 477 -12.27 -33.59 31.58
C GLY A 477 -12.10 -34.09 30.14
N ARG A 478 -11.30 -33.42 29.30
CA ARG A 478 -10.96 -33.82 27.92
C ARG A 478 -9.45 -34.01 27.71
N GLU A 479 -8.64 -33.95 28.76
CA GLU A 479 -7.18 -33.95 28.67
C GLU A 479 -6.61 -35.20 27.97
N ASP A 480 -7.32 -36.33 28.04
CA ASP A 480 -6.98 -37.59 27.39
C ASP A 480 -7.19 -37.57 25.86
N GLN A 481 -8.00 -36.64 25.36
CA GLN A 481 -8.27 -36.44 23.92
C GLN A 481 -7.31 -35.45 23.27
N LEU A 482 -6.48 -34.77 24.06
CA LEU A 482 -5.58 -33.71 23.61
C LEU A 482 -4.15 -34.21 23.46
N ARG A 483 -3.42 -33.70 22.47
CA ARG A 483 -2.03 -34.09 22.22
C ARG A 483 -1.07 -32.91 22.31
N ARG A 484 0.07 -33.12 22.95
CA ARG A 484 1.16 -32.14 23.01
C ARG A 484 1.84 -32.02 21.64
N PHE A 485 2.11 -30.80 21.21
CA PHE A 485 2.96 -30.57 20.04
C PHE A 485 4.42 -30.92 20.37
N VAL A 486 5.04 -31.73 19.51
CA VAL A 486 6.46 -32.07 19.58
C VAL A 486 7.13 -31.46 18.35
N MET A 487 8.09 -30.57 18.59
CA MET A 487 8.89 -29.98 17.51
C MET A 487 9.63 -31.12 16.77
N PRO A 488 9.56 -31.19 15.43
CA PRO A 488 10.27 -32.21 14.69
C PRO A 488 11.79 -32.09 14.91
N SER A 489 12.49 -33.23 14.97
CA SER A 489 13.95 -33.28 15.09
C SER A 489 14.66 -33.14 13.74
N GLN A 490 13.95 -33.41 12.65
CA GLN A 490 14.44 -33.31 11.27
C GLN A 490 13.60 -32.32 10.47
N CYS A 491 14.24 -31.67 9.51
CA CYS A 491 13.59 -30.72 8.62
C CYS A 491 12.53 -31.43 7.79
N PRO A 492 11.26 -30.98 7.80
CA PRO A 492 10.19 -31.62 7.02
C PRO A 492 10.42 -31.52 5.50
N SER A 493 11.22 -30.56 5.05
CA SER A 493 11.50 -30.35 3.62
C SER A 493 12.70 -31.16 3.11
N CYS A 494 13.79 -31.25 3.88
CA CYS A 494 15.05 -31.85 3.39
C CYS A 494 15.65 -32.92 4.31
N GLY A 495 14.99 -33.28 5.42
CA GLY A 495 15.44 -34.31 6.36
C GLY A 495 16.66 -33.96 7.22
N ALA A 496 17.27 -32.78 7.04
CA ALA A 496 18.44 -32.36 7.84
C ALA A 496 18.10 -32.23 9.33
N GLN A 497 19.02 -32.63 10.21
CA GLN A 497 18.83 -32.50 11.66
C GLN A 497 18.66 -31.02 12.04
N LEU A 498 17.56 -30.71 12.72
CA LEU A 498 17.25 -29.35 13.15
C LEU A 498 18.03 -29.01 14.43
N ALA A 499 18.53 -27.78 14.49
CA ALA A 499 19.30 -27.30 15.63
C ALA A 499 19.15 -25.78 15.83
N PRO A 500 19.33 -25.26 17.06
CA PRO A 500 19.57 -23.84 17.28
C PRO A 500 20.81 -23.38 16.51
N ALA A 501 20.84 -22.13 16.04
CA ALA A 501 22.05 -21.60 15.38
C ALA A 501 23.19 -21.34 16.37
N LYS A 502 22.85 -20.95 17.60
CA LYS A 502 23.78 -20.81 18.73
C LYS A 502 23.17 -21.41 19.99
N GLU A 503 24.01 -21.81 20.93
CA GLU A 503 23.56 -22.26 22.24
C GLU A 503 22.74 -21.15 22.93
N GLY A 504 21.54 -21.50 23.37
CA GLY A 504 20.59 -20.55 23.97
C GLY A 504 19.59 -19.90 23.00
N ASP A 505 19.73 -20.09 21.68
CA ASP A 505 18.72 -19.60 20.72
C ASP A 505 17.38 -20.35 20.90
N LYS A 506 16.28 -19.60 21.03
CA LYS A 506 14.91 -20.16 21.09
C LYS A 506 14.40 -20.66 19.74
N ASP A 507 14.97 -20.13 18.65
CA ASP A 507 14.62 -20.50 17.29
C ASP A 507 15.37 -21.77 16.87
N ILE A 508 14.63 -22.74 16.35
CA ILE A 508 15.18 -23.95 15.74
C ILE A 508 15.30 -23.75 14.22
N ARG A 509 16.40 -24.23 13.62
CA ARG A 509 16.72 -23.98 12.21
C ARG A 509 17.15 -25.24 11.47
N CYS A 510 16.84 -25.26 10.18
CA CYS A 510 17.42 -26.18 9.21
C CYS A 510 18.81 -25.67 8.79
N PRO A 511 19.89 -26.40 9.07
CA PRO A 511 21.26 -25.97 8.74
C PRO A 511 21.59 -26.13 7.25
N ASN A 512 20.80 -26.89 6.49
CA ASN A 512 21.01 -27.09 5.05
C ASN A 512 20.55 -25.85 4.25
N VAL A 513 21.35 -24.78 4.28
CA VAL A 513 21.01 -23.52 3.61
C VAL A 513 21.05 -23.67 2.08
N GLU A 514 22.01 -24.43 1.56
CA GLU A 514 22.25 -24.56 0.12
C GLU A 514 21.12 -25.28 -0.61
N SER A 515 20.81 -26.52 -0.21
CA SER A 515 19.98 -27.43 -0.99
C SER A 515 18.60 -27.71 -0.40
N CYS A 516 18.23 -27.09 0.73
CA CYS A 516 16.89 -27.29 1.29
C CYS A 516 15.82 -26.67 0.37
N PRO A 517 14.89 -27.48 -0.19
CA PRO A 517 13.91 -26.97 -1.15
C PRO A 517 13.05 -25.86 -0.58
N ALA A 518 12.56 -25.99 0.66
CA ALA A 518 11.74 -24.96 1.30
C ALA A 518 12.52 -23.64 1.53
N GLN A 519 13.81 -23.71 1.89
CA GLN A 519 14.61 -22.49 2.01
C GLN A 519 14.83 -21.84 0.65
N LEU A 520 15.08 -22.63 -0.40
CA LEU A 520 15.23 -22.13 -1.76
C LEU A 520 13.92 -21.49 -2.24
N THR A 521 12.76 -22.13 -2.06
CA THR A 521 11.44 -21.55 -2.35
C THR A 521 11.29 -20.17 -1.72
N GLU A 522 11.57 -20.05 -0.43
CA GLU A 522 11.42 -18.80 0.32
C GLU A 522 12.46 -17.73 -0.09
N ARG A 523 13.65 -18.14 -0.55
CA ARG A 523 14.61 -17.23 -1.20
C ARG A 523 14.10 -16.76 -2.57
N ILE A 524 13.49 -17.66 -3.35
CA ILE A 524 12.85 -17.33 -4.63
C ILE A 524 11.66 -16.37 -4.46
N ILE A 525 10.83 -16.57 -3.43
CA ILE A 525 9.74 -15.64 -3.09
C ILE A 525 10.33 -14.28 -2.68
N ASN A 526 11.38 -14.29 -1.87
CA ASN A 526 11.98 -13.05 -1.40
C ASN A 526 12.63 -12.23 -2.52
N LEU A 527 13.40 -12.85 -3.43
CA LEU A 527 14.02 -12.10 -4.53
C LEU A 527 12.98 -11.58 -5.52
N ALA A 528 11.87 -12.30 -5.73
CA ALA A 528 10.78 -11.83 -6.57
C ALA A 528 9.99 -10.66 -5.96
N SER A 529 10.08 -10.45 -4.65
CA SER A 529 9.28 -9.42 -3.96
C SER A 529 9.59 -7.99 -4.43
N ARG A 530 8.62 -7.08 -4.25
CA ARG A 530 8.76 -5.62 -4.45
C ARG A 530 9.99 -4.99 -3.81
N LYS A 531 10.51 -5.61 -2.74
CA LYS A 531 11.66 -5.14 -1.97
C LYS A 531 13.01 -5.58 -2.56
N ALA A 532 13.00 -6.47 -3.53
CA ALA A 532 14.16 -7.02 -4.23
C ALA A 532 14.00 -6.77 -5.74
N PHE A 533 13.88 -7.80 -6.59
CA PHE A 533 13.78 -7.60 -8.04
C PHE A 533 12.40 -7.14 -8.55
N ASP A 534 11.35 -7.26 -7.74
CA ASP A 534 9.98 -6.89 -8.14
C ASP A 534 9.47 -7.64 -9.38
N ILE A 535 9.65 -8.97 -9.38
CA ILE A 535 9.23 -9.83 -10.49
C ILE A 535 7.75 -10.17 -10.32
N GLU A 536 6.89 -9.48 -11.05
CA GLU A 536 5.46 -9.81 -11.06
C GLU A 536 5.21 -11.24 -11.59
N HIS A 537 4.09 -11.85 -11.18
CA HIS A 537 3.71 -13.23 -11.53
C HIS A 537 4.62 -14.37 -11.00
N LEU A 538 5.77 -14.06 -10.37
CA LEU A 538 6.59 -15.00 -9.60
C LEU A 538 6.16 -15.00 -8.11
N GLY A 539 4.94 -15.47 -7.83
CA GLY A 539 4.42 -15.63 -6.46
C GLY A 539 4.73 -17.00 -5.84
N ASP A 540 4.22 -17.24 -4.63
CA ASP A 540 4.50 -18.46 -3.84
C ASP A 540 4.30 -19.76 -4.62
N GLN A 541 3.21 -19.87 -5.37
CA GLN A 541 2.90 -21.09 -6.13
C GLN A 541 3.85 -21.31 -7.31
N SER A 542 4.25 -20.23 -8.00
CA SER A 542 5.26 -20.29 -9.05
C SER A 542 6.62 -20.66 -8.47
N ALA A 543 7.01 -20.04 -7.35
CA ALA A 543 8.26 -20.36 -6.66
C ALA A 543 8.29 -21.84 -6.24
N ILE A 544 7.25 -22.34 -5.56
CA ILE A 544 7.13 -23.76 -5.18
C ILE A 544 7.23 -24.66 -6.41
N ALA A 545 6.53 -24.34 -7.50
CA ALA A 545 6.61 -25.14 -8.72
C ALA A 545 8.04 -25.20 -9.32
N LEU A 546 8.81 -24.11 -9.21
CA LEU A 546 10.19 -24.07 -9.72
C LEU A 546 11.16 -24.87 -8.83
N THR A 547 11.01 -24.80 -7.51
CA THR A 547 12.02 -25.26 -6.54
C THR A 547 11.63 -26.52 -5.78
N ASN A 548 10.34 -26.82 -5.68
CA ASN A 548 9.78 -27.94 -4.95
C ASN A 548 8.42 -28.40 -5.54
N PRO A 549 8.37 -28.87 -6.80
CA PRO A 549 7.11 -29.29 -7.44
C PRO A 549 6.45 -30.53 -6.79
N GLU A 550 7.20 -31.23 -5.94
CA GLU A 550 6.71 -32.37 -5.14
C GLU A 550 6.17 -31.95 -3.76
N GLU A 551 6.05 -30.66 -3.48
CA GLU A 551 5.28 -30.17 -2.34
C GLU A 551 3.85 -30.73 -2.41
N ASP A 552 3.32 -31.16 -1.27
CA ASP A 552 2.02 -31.82 -1.13
C ASP A 552 1.86 -33.17 -1.87
N ARG A 553 2.95 -33.79 -2.32
CA ARG A 553 2.90 -35.14 -2.89
C ARG A 553 2.29 -36.14 -1.88
N PRO A 554 1.27 -36.93 -2.26
CA PRO A 554 0.71 -37.95 -1.38
C PRO A 554 1.71 -39.09 -1.11
N ASP A 555 1.66 -39.65 0.11
CA ASP A 555 2.54 -40.75 0.54
C ASP A 555 2.20 -42.10 -0.11
N SER A 556 0.99 -42.24 -0.66
CA SER A 556 0.53 -43.49 -1.26
C SER A 556 -0.42 -43.26 -2.43
N ALA A 557 -0.56 -44.26 -3.30
CA ALA A 557 -1.52 -44.23 -4.40
C ALA A 557 -2.99 -44.28 -3.93
N ALA A 558 -3.24 -44.60 -2.65
CA ALA A 558 -4.58 -44.66 -2.09
C ALA A 558 -5.31 -43.31 -2.13
N THR A 559 -4.56 -42.22 -2.04
CA THR A 559 -5.08 -40.84 -2.09
C THR A 559 -4.75 -40.15 -3.41
N TYR A 560 -4.22 -40.87 -4.39
CA TYR A 560 -3.96 -40.35 -5.72
C TYR A 560 -5.14 -40.61 -6.65
N ALA A 561 -5.74 -39.54 -7.16
CA ALA A 561 -6.90 -39.59 -8.03
C ALA A 561 -6.66 -38.74 -9.29
N PRO A 562 -5.86 -39.22 -10.27
CA PRO A 562 -5.48 -38.44 -11.45
C PRO A 562 -6.65 -37.93 -12.30
N ASN A 563 -7.81 -38.59 -12.21
CA ASN A 563 -9.00 -38.27 -12.98
C ASN A 563 -10.03 -37.46 -12.19
N ILE A 564 -9.78 -37.14 -10.92
CA ILE A 564 -10.69 -36.38 -10.06
C ILE A 564 -10.07 -35.02 -9.78
N THR A 565 -10.58 -33.99 -10.45
CA THR A 565 -10.15 -32.60 -10.25
C THR A 565 -11.00 -31.85 -9.22
N GLU A 566 -12.21 -32.34 -8.95
CA GLU A 566 -13.14 -31.85 -7.95
C GLU A 566 -14.15 -32.96 -7.60
N ILE A 567 -14.67 -32.94 -6.38
CA ILE A 567 -15.76 -33.83 -5.95
C ILE A 567 -17.02 -33.00 -5.76
N VAL A 568 -18.08 -33.34 -6.46
CA VAL A 568 -19.35 -32.60 -6.41
C VAL A 568 -20.37 -33.34 -5.55
N VAL A 569 -20.93 -32.67 -4.54
CA VAL A 569 -21.92 -33.23 -3.61
C VAL A 569 -23.18 -32.37 -3.51
N ALA A 570 -24.31 -32.97 -3.11
CA ALA A 570 -25.51 -32.23 -2.74
C ALA A 570 -25.39 -31.63 -1.32
N PRO A 571 -26.25 -30.67 -0.93
CA PRO A 571 -26.18 -30.04 0.38
C PRO A 571 -26.30 -31.05 1.53
N GLY A 572 -25.30 -31.08 2.41
CA GLY A 572 -25.23 -32.02 3.54
C GLY A 572 -24.93 -33.48 3.17
N GLN A 573 -24.57 -33.77 1.92
CA GLN A 573 -24.16 -35.11 1.48
C GLN A 573 -22.64 -35.28 1.63
N GLU A 574 -22.22 -36.42 2.16
CA GLU A 574 -20.80 -36.79 2.20
C GLU A 574 -20.32 -37.32 0.84
N PRO A 575 -19.04 -37.05 0.47
CA PRO A 575 -18.41 -37.66 -0.70
C PRO A 575 -18.50 -39.18 -0.67
N GLU A 576 -18.71 -39.80 -1.84
CA GLU A 576 -18.57 -41.25 -1.95
C GLU A 576 -17.13 -41.67 -1.67
N PRO A 577 -16.90 -42.82 -1.00
CA PRO A 577 -15.57 -43.35 -0.77
C PRO A 577 -14.82 -43.55 -2.10
N TYR A 578 -13.60 -43.06 -2.18
CA TYR A 578 -12.73 -43.27 -3.34
C TYR A 578 -12.02 -44.61 -3.24
N GLU A 579 -12.16 -45.44 -4.28
CA GLU A 579 -11.37 -46.65 -4.46
C GLU A 579 -10.40 -46.44 -5.64
N PRO A 580 -9.07 -46.50 -5.39
CA PRO A 580 -8.07 -46.41 -6.47
C PRO A 580 -8.25 -47.54 -7.48
N VAL A 581 -8.00 -47.22 -8.75
CA VAL A 581 -7.96 -48.24 -9.81
C VAL A 581 -6.86 -49.26 -9.50
N GLU A 582 -7.15 -50.55 -9.71
CA GLU A 582 -6.18 -51.63 -9.50
C GLU A 582 -4.90 -51.38 -10.33
N GLY A 583 -3.74 -51.41 -9.65
CA GLY A 583 -2.44 -51.14 -10.27
C GLY A 583 -2.08 -49.66 -10.44
N LEU A 584 -2.86 -48.72 -9.88
CA LEU A 584 -2.49 -47.31 -9.88
C LEU A 584 -1.24 -47.07 -9.00
N GLU A 585 -0.22 -46.46 -9.59
CA GLU A 585 1.01 -46.05 -8.89
C GLU A 585 1.17 -44.52 -8.93
N LEU A 586 1.94 -44.00 -7.97
CA LEU A 586 2.30 -42.59 -7.99
C LEU A 586 3.32 -42.32 -9.12
N PRO A 587 3.20 -41.21 -9.86
CA PRO A 587 4.20 -40.80 -10.87
C PRO A 587 5.60 -40.68 -10.26
N ALA A 588 6.66 -40.93 -11.02
CA ALA A 588 8.03 -40.73 -10.54
C ALA A 588 8.22 -39.30 -9.99
N ARG A 589 9.06 -39.15 -8.95
CA ARG A 589 9.36 -37.82 -8.39
C ARG A 589 10.07 -36.96 -9.42
N GLN A 590 9.63 -35.72 -9.56
CA GLN A 590 10.24 -34.73 -10.44
C GLN A 590 11.52 -34.16 -9.83
N THR A 591 12.46 -33.79 -10.70
CA THR A 591 13.60 -32.95 -10.33
C THR A 591 13.17 -31.48 -10.42
N PRO A 592 13.39 -30.65 -9.38
CA PRO A 592 13.14 -29.22 -9.47
C PRO A 592 13.94 -28.57 -10.61
N VAL A 593 13.31 -27.65 -11.35
CA VAL A 593 14.00 -26.91 -12.42
C VAL A 593 15.02 -25.92 -11.86
N LEU A 594 14.73 -25.36 -10.68
CA LEU A 594 15.68 -24.55 -9.92
C LEU A 594 16.16 -25.32 -8.69
N SER A 595 17.46 -25.63 -8.69
CA SER A 595 18.19 -26.16 -7.53
C SER A 595 18.96 -25.07 -6.76
N SER A 596 19.07 -23.87 -7.33
CA SER A 596 19.62 -22.66 -6.71
C SER A 596 19.10 -21.41 -7.42
N GLU A 597 19.33 -20.25 -6.83
CA GLU A 597 18.99 -18.95 -7.42
C GLU A 597 19.79 -18.63 -8.70
N ALA A 598 20.90 -19.34 -8.95
CA ALA A 598 21.76 -19.15 -10.11
C ALA A 598 21.01 -19.35 -11.44
N GLY A 599 20.09 -20.32 -11.47
CA GLY A 599 19.36 -20.70 -12.69
C GLY A 599 18.19 -19.77 -13.06
N LEU A 600 17.84 -18.81 -12.20
CA LEU A 600 16.64 -17.99 -12.41
C LEU A 600 16.67 -17.25 -13.75
N PHE A 601 17.79 -16.60 -14.04
CA PHE A 601 17.97 -15.78 -15.25
C PHE A 601 18.33 -16.59 -16.49
N SER A 602 18.35 -17.92 -16.43
CA SER A 602 18.51 -18.80 -17.59
C SER A 602 17.24 -19.59 -17.93
N LEU A 603 16.15 -19.39 -17.18
CA LEU A 603 14.89 -20.10 -17.41
C LEU A 603 14.28 -19.74 -18.77
N THR A 604 13.88 -20.77 -19.51
CA THR A 604 13.13 -20.66 -20.75
C THR A 604 11.73 -21.27 -20.59
N SER A 605 10.81 -20.94 -21.50
CA SER A 605 9.49 -21.56 -21.51
C SER A 605 9.53 -23.08 -21.67
N SER A 606 10.55 -23.60 -22.38
CA SER A 606 10.76 -25.04 -22.58
C SER A 606 11.10 -25.76 -21.28
N ASP A 607 11.91 -25.14 -20.41
CA ASP A 607 12.30 -25.73 -19.11
C ASP A 607 11.09 -25.91 -18.18
N LEU A 608 10.01 -25.14 -18.42
CA LEU A 608 8.82 -25.11 -17.58
C LEU A 608 7.69 -26.03 -18.06
N GLN A 609 7.85 -26.69 -19.21
CA GLN A 609 6.77 -27.41 -19.90
C GLN A 609 6.20 -28.59 -19.09
N ASP A 610 7.10 -29.41 -18.57
CA ASP A 610 6.73 -30.69 -17.97
C ASP A 610 6.56 -30.61 -16.46
N ILE A 611 6.72 -29.42 -15.87
CA ILE A 611 6.55 -29.21 -14.44
C ILE A 611 5.07 -29.42 -14.08
N ARG A 612 4.86 -30.32 -13.11
CA ARG A 612 3.56 -30.65 -12.53
C ARG A 612 3.59 -30.38 -11.03
N VAL A 613 2.51 -29.81 -10.51
CA VAL A 613 2.31 -29.61 -9.07
C VAL A 613 1.14 -30.43 -8.57
N TRP A 614 1.21 -30.83 -7.31
CA TRP A 614 0.15 -31.55 -6.64
C TRP A 614 -0.97 -30.61 -6.19
N ARG A 615 -2.21 -31.00 -6.44
CA ARG A 615 -3.41 -30.28 -6.03
C ARG A 615 -4.41 -31.22 -5.42
N GLU A 616 -4.95 -30.82 -4.28
CA GLU A 616 -6.05 -31.51 -3.64
C GLU A 616 -7.35 -31.20 -4.38
N ALA A 617 -8.11 -32.24 -4.73
CA ALA A 617 -9.43 -32.11 -5.34
C ALA A 617 -10.40 -31.52 -4.29
N PRO A 618 -10.95 -30.32 -4.49
CA PRO A 618 -11.86 -29.72 -3.54
C PRO A 618 -13.21 -30.44 -3.53
N ILE A 619 -13.88 -30.44 -2.39
CA ILE A 619 -15.29 -30.82 -2.29
C ILE A 619 -16.16 -29.59 -2.55
N ILE A 620 -17.02 -29.69 -3.56
CA ILE A 620 -17.91 -28.65 -4.04
C ILE A 620 -19.36 -29.07 -3.81
N GLU A 621 -20.04 -28.33 -2.94
CA GLU A 621 -21.47 -28.48 -2.67
C GLU A 621 -22.28 -27.65 -3.69
N ILE A 622 -23.19 -28.30 -4.43
CA ILE A 622 -24.08 -27.61 -5.39
C ILE A 622 -25.43 -27.35 -4.74
N HIS A 623 -25.79 -26.08 -4.63
CA HIS A 623 -27.10 -25.62 -4.19
C HIS A 623 -27.95 -25.26 -5.42
N GLU A 624 -29.13 -25.86 -5.53
CA GLU A 624 -30.11 -25.52 -6.55
C GLU A 624 -31.16 -24.57 -5.97
N THR A 625 -31.24 -23.36 -6.51
CA THR A 625 -32.28 -22.38 -6.16
C THR A 625 -33.10 -22.05 -7.39
N VAL A 626 -34.41 -21.83 -7.24
CA VAL A 626 -35.25 -21.38 -8.36
C VAL A 626 -35.19 -19.86 -8.41
N GLY A 627 -34.65 -19.30 -9.50
CA GLY A 627 -34.60 -17.86 -9.70
C GLY A 627 -35.98 -17.24 -9.89
N LYS A 628 -36.10 -15.91 -9.73
CA LYS A 628 -37.36 -15.15 -9.91
C LYS A 628 -38.03 -15.36 -11.28
N ASN A 629 -37.27 -15.82 -12.27
CA ASN A 629 -37.69 -16.15 -13.63
C ASN A 629 -38.06 -17.64 -13.85
N GLY A 630 -38.19 -18.43 -12.77
CA GLY A 630 -38.53 -19.85 -12.82
C GLY A 630 -37.42 -20.77 -13.35
N LYS A 631 -36.22 -20.22 -13.62
CA LYS A 631 -35.06 -21.01 -14.07
C LYS A 631 -34.25 -21.50 -12.87
N PRO A 632 -33.80 -22.76 -12.85
CA PRO A 632 -32.90 -23.25 -11.81
C PRO A 632 -31.54 -22.54 -11.92
N LYS A 633 -31.09 -21.94 -10.82
CA LYS A 633 -29.76 -21.36 -10.62
C LYS A 633 -28.97 -22.30 -9.71
N LYS A 634 -27.85 -22.82 -10.24
CA LYS A 634 -26.90 -23.63 -9.47
C LYS A 634 -25.84 -22.71 -8.88
N THR A 635 -25.70 -22.71 -7.56
CA THR A 635 -24.59 -22.04 -6.86
C THR A 635 -23.65 -23.10 -6.31
N ARG A 636 -22.33 -22.91 -6.52
CA ARG A 636 -21.28 -23.85 -6.13
C ARG A 636 -20.58 -23.30 -4.89
N LYS A 637 -20.46 -24.10 -3.83
CA LYS A 637 -19.78 -23.71 -2.59
C LYS A 637 -18.68 -24.72 -2.27
N ARG A 638 -17.44 -24.26 -2.12
CA ARG A 638 -16.35 -25.11 -1.63
C ARG A 638 -16.52 -25.35 -0.13
N ILE A 639 -16.62 -26.61 0.30
CA ILE A 639 -16.83 -26.97 1.71
C ILE A 639 -15.58 -27.56 2.37
N GLY A 640 -14.58 -27.98 1.58
CA GLY A 640 -13.32 -28.50 2.13
C GLY A 640 -12.40 -29.10 1.07
N GLY A 641 -11.33 -29.72 1.54
CA GLY A 641 -10.47 -30.61 0.77
C GLY A 641 -10.94 -32.05 0.89
N SER A 642 -10.75 -32.86 -0.15
CA SER A 642 -11.17 -34.26 -0.17
C SER A 642 -10.13 -35.24 0.38
N GLY A 643 -8.89 -34.80 0.60
CA GLY A 643 -7.73 -35.66 0.82
C GLY A 643 -7.26 -36.40 -0.43
N LEU A 644 -7.93 -36.24 -1.58
CA LEU A 644 -7.51 -36.81 -2.85
C LEU A 644 -6.69 -35.81 -3.66
N TRP A 645 -5.60 -36.29 -4.24
CA TRP A 645 -4.60 -35.47 -4.91
C TRP A 645 -4.46 -35.84 -6.38
N HIS A 646 -4.18 -34.85 -7.22
CA HIS A 646 -3.85 -35.03 -8.63
C HIS A 646 -2.75 -34.07 -9.06
N GLN A 647 -2.12 -34.35 -10.20
CA GLN A 647 -1.11 -33.48 -10.80
C GLN A 647 -1.74 -32.51 -11.81
N VAL A 648 -1.28 -31.26 -11.84
CA VAL A 648 -1.63 -30.26 -12.86
C VAL A 648 -0.40 -29.57 -13.43
N PRO A 649 -0.41 -29.16 -14.72
CA PRO A 649 0.60 -28.27 -15.27
C PRO A 649 0.73 -26.99 -14.46
N ALA A 650 1.96 -26.61 -14.10
CA ALA A 650 2.22 -25.39 -13.34
C ALA A 650 2.28 -24.14 -14.24
N PHE A 651 2.96 -24.26 -15.39
CA PHE A 651 3.32 -23.09 -16.22
C PHE A 651 2.73 -23.12 -17.64
N TRP A 652 2.21 -24.26 -18.08
CA TRP A 652 1.67 -24.45 -19.41
C TRP A 652 0.16 -24.70 -19.36
N THR A 653 -0.54 -24.33 -20.42
CA THR A 653 -1.99 -24.56 -20.51
C THR A 653 -2.29 -26.06 -20.58
N THR A 654 -3.48 -26.44 -20.12
CA THR A 654 -4.02 -27.76 -20.47
C THR A 654 -4.27 -27.85 -21.98
N PRO A 655 -4.28 -29.07 -22.56
CA PRO A 655 -4.55 -29.26 -23.99
C PRO A 655 -5.82 -28.54 -24.43
N THR A 656 -5.68 -27.61 -25.37
CA THR A 656 -6.75 -26.72 -25.83
C THR A 656 -7.01 -26.96 -27.31
N VAL A 657 -8.28 -27.16 -27.67
CA VAL A 657 -8.69 -27.34 -29.07
C VAL A 657 -8.64 -26.01 -29.80
N ALA A 658 -7.90 -25.93 -30.91
CA ALA A 658 -7.72 -24.70 -31.66
C ALA A 658 -9.04 -24.18 -32.26
N ARG A 659 -9.27 -22.87 -32.21
CA ARG A 659 -10.47 -22.26 -32.78
C ARG A 659 -10.32 -22.12 -34.29
N LYS A 660 -11.43 -22.21 -35.01
CA LYS A 660 -11.43 -21.98 -36.46
C LYS A 660 -11.26 -20.48 -36.74
N ARG A 661 -10.35 -20.09 -37.63
CA ARG A 661 -10.19 -18.69 -38.04
C ARG A 661 -11.45 -18.18 -38.74
N LYS A 662 -11.72 -16.88 -38.58
CA LYS A 662 -12.81 -16.17 -39.27
C LYS A 662 -12.33 -15.35 -40.47
N ASP A 663 -11.03 -15.06 -40.54
CA ASP A 663 -10.40 -14.15 -41.50
C ASP A 663 -9.61 -14.90 -42.60
N GLU A 664 -8.93 -14.15 -43.49
CA GLU A 664 -8.17 -14.70 -44.63
C GLU A 664 -7.18 -15.81 -44.23
N VAL A 665 -7.13 -16.83 -45.08
CA VAL A 665 -6.34 -18.05 -44.88
C VAL A 665 -4.92 -17.78 -45.33
N ASP A 666 -4.00 -17.67 -44.38
CA ASP A 666 -2.57 -17.68 -44.68
C ASP A 666 -2.13 -19.11 -44.99
N GLU A 667 -1.98 -19.45 -46.26
CA GLU A 667 -1.59 -20.81 -46.69
C GLU A 667 -0.14 -21.17 -46.32
N SER A 668 0.65 -20.25 -45.77
CA SER A 668 2.05 -20.50 -45.39
C SER A 668 2.23 -21.20 -44.03
N VAL A 669 1.19 -21.21 -43.17
CA VAL A 669 1.24 -21.86 -41.85
C VAL A 669 0.66 -23.29 -41.88
N GLU A 670 1.16 -24.17 -41.02
CA GLU A 670 0.82 -25.61 -40.99
C GLU A 670 -0.69 -25.89 -40.79
N TYR A 671 -1.39 -25.02 -40.04
CA TYR A 671 -2.83 -25.12 -39.79
C TYR A 671 -3.56 -23.84 -40.22
N PRO A 672 -3.71 -23.59 -41.53
CA PRO A 672 -4.12 -22.28 -42.06
C PRO A 672 -5.59 -21.93 -41.77
N GLY A 673 -6.42 -22.95 -41.48
CA GLY A 673 -7.82 -22.78 -41.07
C GLY A 673 -8.04 -22.59 -39.56
N TYR A 674 -6.99 -22.66 -38.74
CA TYR A 674 -7.10 -22.64 -37.28
C TYR A 674 -6.18 -21.61 -36.63
N ASP A 675 -6.67 -21.01 -35.55
CA ASP A 675 -5.93 -20.09 -34.71
C ASP A 675 -5.04 -20.89 -33.75
N VAL A 676 -3.79 -21.10 -34.19
CA VAL A 676 -2.73 -21.75 -33.42
C VAL A 676 -1.66 -20.68 -33.16
N PRO A 677 -1.45 -20.28 -31.89
CA PRO A 677 -0.43 -19.28 -31.55
C PRO A 677 0.99 -19.74 -31.94
N GLU A 678 1.88 -18.79 -32.24
CA GLU A 678 3.25 -19.07 -32.71
C GLU A 678 4.10 -19.82 -31.67
N ASP A 679 3.90 -19.54 -30.39
CA ASP A 679 4.55 -20.19 -29.24
C ASP A 679 3.82 -21.46 -28.78
N ALA A 680 2.81 -21.93 -29.52
CA ALA A 680 2.04 -23.11 -29.17
C ALA A 680 2.63 -24.39 -29.80
N MET A 681 2.60 -25.47 -29.04
CA MET A 681 2.98 -26.80 -29.50
C MET A 681 1.71 -27.65 -29.70
N VAL A 682 1.51 -28.17 -30.91
CA VAL A 682 0.42 -29.10 -31.21
C VAL A 682 0.74 -30.47 -30.61
N VAL A 683 -0.10 -30.95 -29.71
CA VAL A 683 0.11 -32.22 -28.97
C VAL A 683 -0.70 -33.39 -29.52
N ARG A 684 -1.81 -33.10 -30.20
CA ARG A 684 -2.62 -34.10 -30.91
C ARG A 684 -3.55 -33.41 -31.90
N GLU A 685 -4.12 -34.21 -32.78
CA GLU A 685 -5.15 -33.77 -33.72
C GLU A 685 -6.47 -34.50 -33.46
N GLU A 686 -7.57 -33.76 -33.51
CA GLU A 686 -8.93 -34.31 -33.39
C GLU A 686 -9.63 -34.28 -34.74
N THR A 687 -10.20 -35.40 -35.18
CA THR A 687 -10.98 -35.45 -36.42
C THR A 687 -12.42 -35.05 -36.13
N LYS A 688 -12.86 -33.93 -36.71
CA LYS A 688 -14.23 -33.47 -36.59
C LYS A 688 -14.99 -33.76 -37.88
N VAL A 689 -16.04 -34.57 -37.78
CA VAL A 689 -16.97 -34.81 -38.88
C VAL A 689 -18.10 -33.78 -38.79
N SER A 690 -18.19 -32.92 -39.79
CA SER A 690 -19.27 -31.95 -39.92
C SER A 690 -20.61 -32.64 -40.22
N ARG A 691 -21.73 -31.95 -39.96
CA ARG A 691 -23.08 -32.46 -40.29
C ARG A 691 -23.26 -32.77 -41.79
N SER A 692 -22.43 -32.20 -42.67
CA SER A 692 -22.41 -32.46 -44.11
C SER A 692 -21.51 -33.64 -44.52
N GLY A 693 -20.91 -34.36 -43.56
CA GLY A 693 -20.04 -35.50 -43.82
C GLY A 693 -18.59 -35.15 -44.15
N ALA A 694 -18.22 -33.86 -44.22
CA ALA A 694 -16.84 -33.45 -44.43
C ALA A 694 -16.03 -33.59 -43.13
N SER A 695 -14.89 -34.27 -43.20
CA SER A 695 -13.92 -34.40 -42.10
C SER A 695 -12.90 -33.27 -42.12
N SER A 696 -12.72 -32.59 -41.01
CA SER A 696 -11.64 -31.62 -40.82
C SER A 696 -10.75 -32.04 -39.65
N VAL A 697 -9.44 -32.02 -39.86
CA VAL A 697 -8.44 -32.21 -38.80
C VAL A 697 -8.36 -30.91 -38.00
N GLN A 698 -8.52 -30.99 -36.68
CA GLN A 698 -8.50 -29.85 -35.77
C GLN A 698 -7.34 -30.02 -34.78
N PRO A 699 -6.35 -29.12 -34.75
CA PRO A 699 -5.22 -29.26 -33.85
C PRO A 699 -5.61 -28.97 -32.40
N VAL A 700 -5.02 -29.72 -31.48
CA VAL A 700 -5.07 -29.48 -30.04
C VAL A 700 -3.67 -29.12 -29.59
N TYR A 701 -3.52 -27.93 -29.00
CA TYR A 701 -2.22 -27.40 -28.63
C TYR A 701 -2.11 -27.14 -27.13
N ILE A 702 -0.87 -27.07 -26.65
CA ILE A 702 -0.51 -26.47 -25.37
C ILE A 702 0.43 -25.30 -25.63
N ARG A 703 0.46 -24.32 -24.73
CA ARG A 703 1.42 -23.21 -24.80
C ARG A 703 1.76 -22.70 -23.40
N PRO A 704 2.82 -21.89 -23.25
CA PRO A 704 3.08 -21.19 -22.00
C PRO A 704 1.86 -20.35 -21.59
N ALA A 705 1.41 -20.51 -20.35
CA ALA A 705 0.29 -19.73 -19.82
C ALA A 705 0.61 -18.23 -19.88
N GLU A 706 -0.41 -17.38 -19.96
CA GLU A 706 -0.23 -15.92 -20.03
C GLU A 706 0.60 -15.38 -18.86
N ASN A 707 0.33 -15.87 -17.64
CA ASN A 707 1.10 -15.49 -16.46
C ASN A 707 2.56 -15.96 -16.54
N THR A 708 2.83 -17.11 -17.17
CA THR A 708 4.19 -17.62 -17.36
C THR A 708 4.99 -16.74 -18.31
N ARG A 709 4.37 -16.28 -19.40
CA ARG A 709 5.03 -15.36 -20.35
C ARG A 709 5.39 -14.05 -19.67
N LYS A 710 4.43 -13.43 -18.98
CA LYS A 710 4.68 -12.21 -18.19
C LYS A 710 5.75 -12.40 -17.11
N MET A 711 5.74 -13.54 -16.42
CA MET A 711 6.76 -13.87 -15.43
C MET A 711 8.16 -13.93 -16.06
N LEU A 712 8.32 -14.55 -17.23
CA LEU A 712 9.60 -14.61 -17.94
C LEU A 712 10.05 -13.22 -18.42
N ASP A 713 9.13 -12.38 -18.89
CA ASP A 713 9.42 -11.00 -19.27
C ASP A 713 9.90 -10.16 -18.07
N GLU A 714 9.27 -10.31 -16.90
CA GLU A 714 9.68 -9.63 -15.67
C GLU A 714 11.02 -10.14 -15.13
N ILE A 715 11.33 -11.44 -15.28
CA ILE A 715 12.65 -12.00 -14.95
C ILE A 715 13.72 -11.34 -15.84
N ASP A 716 13.43 -11.10 -17.12
CA ASP A 716 14.37 -10.45 -18.01
C ASP A 716 14.63 -8.98 -17.63
N LYS A 717 13.56 -8.23 -17.30
CA LYS A 717 13.68 -6.86 -16.77
C LYS A 717 14.51 -6.79 -15.49
N ALA A 718 14.38 -7.77 -14.61
CA ALA A 718 15.10 -7.83 -13.34
C ALA A 718 16.63 -7.89 -13.49
N ARG A 719 17.16 -8.23 -14.68
CA ARG A 719 18.61 -8.14 -14.97
C ARG A 719 19.15 -6.71 -14.82
N HIS A 720 18.31 -5.73 -15.08
CA HIS A 720 18.60 -4.30 -15.06
C HIS A 720 18.16 -3.61 -13.76
N ALA A 721 17.99 -4.38 -12.68
CA ALA A 721 17.58 -3.81 -11.41
C ALA A 721 18.72 -3.04 -10.73
N ASP A 722 18.36 -1.96 -10.03
CA ASP A 722 19.29 -1.19 -9.20
C ASP A 722 20.16 -2.08 -8.30
N LEU A 723 21.43 -1.70 -8.11
CA LEU A 723 22.38 -2.44 -7.28
C LEU A 723 21.86 -2.77 -5.87
N TRP A 724 21.09 -1.86 -5.24
CA TRP A 724 20.53 -2.13 -3.92
C TRP A 724 19.50 -3.26 -3.92
N ARG A 725 18.74 -3.44 -5.02
CA ARG A 725 17.78 -4.56 -5.19
C ARG A 725 18.53 -5.88 -5.32
N VAL A 726 19.64 -5.88 -6.06
CA VAL A 726 20.55 -7.03 -6.18
C VAL A 726 21.06 -7.46 -4.79
N LEU A 727 21.51 -6.51 -3.97
CA LEU A 727 22.00 -6.81 -2.61
C LEU A 727 20.91 -7.42 -1.70
N VAL A 728 19.67 -6.95 -1.81
CA VAL A 728 18.54 -7.54 -1.07
C VAL A 728 18.24 -8.95 -1.59
N ALA A 729 18.27 -9.15 -2.92
CA ALA A 729 18.02 -10.43 -3.58
C ALA A 729 19.00 -11.54 -3.16
N LEU A 730 20.27 -11.19 -2.89
CA LEU A 730 21.29 -12.11 -2.35
C LEU A 730 20.95 -12.68 -0.96
N SER A 731 19.89 -12.18 -0.31
CA SER A 731 19.39 -12.66 0.98
C SER A 731 20.47 -12.65 2.08
N ILE A 732 21.36 -11.65 2.04
CA ILE A 732 22.39 -11.46 3.07
C ILE A 732 21.72 -11.20 4.42
N ARG A 733 22.18 -11.90 5.46
CA ARG A 733 21.58 -11.83 6.79
C ARG A 733 21.64 -10.41 7.33
N ARG A 734 20.53 -9.95 7.93
CA ARG A 734 20.33 -8.59 8.50
C ARG A 734 20.41 -7.44 7.49
N LEU A 735 20.60 -7.72 6.20
CA LEU A 735 20.63 -6.70 5.16
C LEU A 735 19.22 -6.48 4.61
N GLY A 736 18.58 -5.39 5.02
CA GLY A 736 17.28 -4.95 4.49
C GLY A 736 17.40 -3.84 3.44
N PRO A 737 16.31 -3.48 2.74
CA PRO A 737 16.32 -2.46 1.68
C PRO A 737 16.92 -1.11 2.07
N PRO A 738 16.64 -0.52 3.25
CA PRO A 738 17.23 0.77 3.62
C PRO A 738 18.76 0.70 3.70
N THR A 739 19.28 -0.34 4.35
CA THR A 739 20.72 -0.56 4.50
C THR A 739 21.39 -0.91 3.17
N ALA A 740 20.76 -1.76 2.36
CA ALA A 740 21.27 -2.12 1.04
C ALA A 740 21.40 -0.89 0.13
N ARG A 741 20.46 0.06 0.20
CA ARG A 741 20.52 1.31 -0.57
C ARG A 741 21.70 2.17 -0.17
N VAL A 742 21.94 2.31 1.13
CA VAL A 742 23.09 3.10 1.61
C VAL A 742 24.40 2.44 1.19
N ILE A 743 24.53 1.11 1.30
CA ILE A 743 25.73 0.39 0.83
C ILE A 743 25.90 0.58 -0.68
N ALA A 744 24.86 0.35 -1.48
CA ALA A 744 24.91 0.49 -2.93
C ALA A 744 25.32 1.91 -3.36
N ASN A 745 24.74 2.94 -2.75
CA ASN A 745 25.08 4.33 -3.06
C ASN A 745 26.50 4.71 -2.62
N THR A 746 27.01 4.11 -1.54
CA THR A 746 28.36 4.42 -1.02
C THR A 746 29.45 3.78 -1.88
N PHE A 747 29.25 2.54 -2.33
CA PHE A 747 30.27 1.78 -3.06
C PHE A 747 30.09 1.78 -4.58
N GLY A 748 28.90 2.11 -5.08
CA GLY A 748 28.59 2.33 -6.50
C GLY A 748 28.60 1.09 -7.41
N SER A 749 29.21 -0.02 -6.98
CA SER A 749 29.30 -1.27 -7.75
C SER A 749 29.36 -2.50 -6.87
N LEU A 750 28.88 -3.64 -7.37
CA LEU A 750 28.94 -4.93 -6.66
C LEU A 750 30.39 -5.32 -6.35
N ASP A 751 31.28 -5.08 -7.29
CA ASP A 751 32.73 -5.33 -7.20
C ASP A 751 33.42 -4.51 -6.09
N ALA A 752 33.00 -3.26 -5.86
CA ALA A 752 33.52 -2.46 -4.75
C ALA A 752 33.03 -2.98 -3.40
N ILE A 753 31.74 -3.37 -3.31
CA ILE A 753 31.15 -3.96 -2.10
C ILE A 753 31.83 -5.28 -1.75
N GLU A 754 32.14 -6.11 -2.75
CA GLU A 754 32.82 -7.40 -2.58
C GLU A 754 34.25 -7.26 -2.00
N ARG A 755 34.88 -6.08 -2.14
CA ARG A 755 36.22 -5.76 -1.62
C ARG A 755 36.18 -4.97 -0.32
N ALA A 756 35.01 -4.51 0.12
CA ALA A 756 34.86 -3.68 1.30
C ALA A 756 35.23 -4.44 2.58
N SER A 757 35.90 -3.75 3.50
CA SER A 757 36.22 -4.25 4.83
C SER A 757 35.08 -4.01 5.83
N VAL A 758 35.09 -4.75 6.95
CA VAL A 758 34.13 -4.54 8.05
C VAL A 758 34.22 -3.11 8.59
N ASP A 759 35.43 -2.55 8.67
CA ASP A 759 35.66 -1.19 9.14
C ASP A 759 35.02 -0.15 8.22
N GLU A 760 35.21 -0.27 6.89
CA GLU A 760 34.64 0.63 5.90
C GLU A 760 33.10 0.59 5.93
N LEU A 761 32.51 -0.60 5.96
CA LEU A 761 31.06 -0.77 6.08
C LEU A 761 30.52 -0.21 7.40
N SER A 762 31.24 -0.38 8.50
CA SER A 762 30.84 0.12 9.82
C SER A 762 30.98 1.64 9.98
N GLN A 763 31.70 2.33 9.08
CA GLN A 763 31.74 3.79 9.07
C GLN A 763 30.47 4.42 8.45
N ILE A 764 29.63 3.62 7.79
CA ILE A 764 28.40 4.10 7.18
C ILE A 764 27.32 4.32 8.26
N ASP A 765 26.72 5.51 8.27
CA ASP A 765 25.67 5.87 9.23
C ASP A 765 24.48 4.89 9.12
N GLY A 766 24.13 4.24 10.23
CA GLY A 766 23.09 3.21 10.28
C GLY A 766 23.55 1.77 10.05
N ILE A 767 24.86 1.53 9.82
CA ILE A 767 25.42 0.18 9.67
C ILE A 767 26.26 -0.17 10.90
N GLY A 768 25.73 -1.07 11.73
CA GLY A 768 26.47 -1.62 12.87
C GLY A 768 27.45 -2.74 12.49
N PRO A 769 28.38 -3.09 13.37
CA PRO A 769 29.42 -4.11 13.12
C PRO A 769 28.82 -5.48 12.76
N GLU A 770 27.70 -5.88 13.36
CA GLU A 770 27.05 -7.16 13.05
C GLU A 770 26.55 -7.24 11.59
N ILE A 771 26.10 -6.13 11.01
CA ILE A 771 25.65 -6.07 9.61
C ILE A 771 26.87 -6.07 8.69
N ALA A 772 27.87 -5.25 9.00
CA ALA A 772 29.12 -5.19 8.25
C ALA A 772 29.80 -6.57 8.18
N GLU A 773 29.93 -7.27 9.32
CA GLU A 773 30.42 -8.65 9.38
C GLU A 773 29.56 -9.59 8.53
N SER A 774 28.24 -9.50 8.61
CA SER A 774 27.34 -10.37 7.83
C SER A 774 27.54 -10.19 6.31
N VAL A 775 27.76 -8.97 5.84
CA VAL A 775 28.04 -8.67 4.42
C VAL A 775 29.41 -9.21 4.03
N VAL A 776 30.45 -8.88 4.78
CA VAL A 776 31.83 -9.30 4.46
C VAL A 776 31.97 -10.82 4.50
N THR A 777 31.43 -11.49 5.52
CA THR A 777 31.46 -12.94 5.62
C THR A 777 30.72 -13.59 4.45
N TRP A 778 29.59 -13.03 4.01
CA TRP A 778 28.84 -13.59 2.89
C TRP A 778 29.67 -13.58 1.59
N PHE A 779 30.29 -12.43 1.25
CA PHE A 779 31.15 -12.32 0.06
C PHE A 779 32.48 -13.08 0.21
N ALA A 780 33.02 -13.19 1.43
CA ALA A 780 34.20 -14.02 1.69
C ALA A 780 33.88 -15.50 1.44
N SER A 781 32.74 -16.01 1.95
CA SER A 781 32.30 -17.38 1.67
C SER A 781 32.04 -17.61 0.18
N ALA A 782 31.49 -16.62 -0.53
CA ALA A 782 31.26 -16.73 -1.97
C ALA A 782 32.55 -16.89 -2.80
N LYS A 783 33.72 -16.51 -2.26
CA LYS A 783 35.02 -16.71 -2.89
C LYS A 783 35.63 -18.10 -2.63
N GLU A 784 35.09 -18.86 -1.69
CA GLU A 784 35.56 -20.21 -1.40
C GLU A 784 35.24 -21.14 -2.60
N PRO A 785 36.20 -21.95 -3.08
CA PRO A 785 35.98 -22.84 -4.21
C PRO A 785 34.81 -23.81 -3.95
N GLY A 786 33.80 -23.77 -4.81
CA GLY A 786 32.63 -24.64 -4.73
C GLY A 786 31.51 -24.17 -3.79
N ASP A 787 31.61 -22.98 -3.19
CA ASP A 787 30.50 -22.40 -2.42
C ASP A 787 29.37 -21.96 -3.37
N TRP A 788 28.13 -22.33 -3.03
CA TRP A 788 26.95 -22.04 -3.84
C TRP A 788 26.72 -20.55 -4.06
N ARG A 789 27.14 -19.67 -3.13
CA ARG A 789 26.99 -18.21 -3.29
C ARG A 789 27.84 -17.69 -4.44
N GLY A 790 29.05 -18.24 -4.61
CA GLY A 790 29.92 -17.93 -5.73
C GLY A 790 29.27 -18.32 -7.06
N THR A 791 28.73 -19.54 -7.13
CA THR A 791 27.98 -20.00 -8.32
C THR A 791 26.80 -19.08 -8.67
N VAL A 792 26.06 -18.60 -7.68
CA VAL A 792 24.97 -17.63 -7.87
C VAL A 792 25.51 -16.31 -8.44
N LEU A 793 26.54 -15.74 -7.82
CA LEU A 793 27.13 -14.47 -8.28
C LEU A 793 27.65 -14.57 -9.72
N GLU A 794 28.39 -15.63 -10.05
CA GLU A 794 28.94 -15.82 -11.40
C GLU A 794 27.83 -15.96 -12.45
N ALA A 795 26.79 -16.76 -12.17
CA ALA A 795 25.65 -16.90 -13.06
C ALA A 795 24.89 -15.58 -13.26
N TRP A 796 24.70 -14.82 -12.19
CA TRP A 796 24.04 -13.52 -12.22
C TRP A 796 24.87 -12.47 -12.97
N LYS A 797 26.18 -12.40 -12.73
CA LYS A 797 27.10 -11.52 -13.48
C LYS A 797 27.10 -11.88 -14.97
N ALA A 798 27.14 -13.17 -15.32
CA ALA A 798 27.06 -13.65 -16.71
C ALA A 798 25.71 -13.31 -17.37
N ALA A 799 24.64 -13.25 -16.58
CA ALA A 799 23.30 -12.85 -16.98
C ALA A 799 23.11 -11.32 -17.08
N GLY A 800 24.12 -10.51 -16.75
CA GLY A 800 24.09 -9.04 -16.78
C GLY A 800 23.60 -8.38 -15.48
N VAL A 801 23.29 -9.15 -14.44
CA VAL A 801 22.75 -8.64 -13.17
C VAL A 801 23.81 -7.88 -12.40
N GLY A 802 23.49 -6.65 -11.98
CA GLY A 802 24.40 -5.81 -11.20
C GLY A 802 25.54 -5.19 -12.02
N ALA A 803 25.43 -5.20 -13.35
CA ALA A 803 26.38 -4.56 -14.26
C ALA A 803 26.23 -3.02 -14.30
N GLU A 804 25.05 -2.50 -13.97
CA GLU A 804 24.80 -1.07 -13.91
C GLU A 804 25.54 -0.44 -12.74
N GLN A 805 26.47 0.47 -13.05
CA GLN A 805 27.09 1.33 -12.06
C GLN A 805 26.09 2.39 -11.64
N VAL A 806 25.99 2.65 -10.33
CA VAL A 806 25.22 3.81 -9.86
C VAL A 806 25.86 5.05 -10.49
N GLU A 807 25.09 5.87 -11.21
CA GLU A 807 25.58 7.15 -11.73
C GLU A 807 26.10 7.97 -10.55
N ILE A 808 27.43 8.07 -10.46
CA ILE A 808 28.09 8.91 -9.48
C ILE A 808 27.72 10.35 -9.87
N SER A 809 27.15 11.08 -8.91
CA SER A 809 26.79 12.49 -9.02
C SER A 809 27.70 13.28 -9.96
N THR A 810 27.12 13.96 -10.95
CA THR A 810 27.83 14.82 -11.91
C THR A 810 28.38 16.11 -11.27
N LEU A 811 28.14 16.30 -9.97
CA LEU A 811 28.69 17.42 -9.22
C LEU A 811 30.21 17.27 -9.04
N PRO A 812 30.95 18.40 -9.02
CA PRO A 812 32.37 18.39 -8.65
C PRO A 812 32.58 17.69 -7.30
N GLN A 813 33.51 16.72 -7.26
CA GLN A 813 33.83 15.92 -6.08
C GLN A 813 34.72 16.70 -5.09
N THR A 814 34.23 17.87 -4.66
CA THR A 814 34.97 18.84 -3.85
C THR A 814 35.32 18.34 -2.45
N LEU A 815 34.63 17.29 -1.97
CA LEU A 815 34.79 16.74 -0.63
C LEU A 815 35.37 15.32 -0.61
N GLU A 816 35.97 14.87 -1.71
CA GLU A 816 36.56 13.53 -1.80
C GLU A 816 37.51 13.22 -0.62
N GLY A 817 37.24 12.12 0.08
CA GLY A 817 38.03 11.67 1.23
C GLY A 817 37.81 12.45 2.52
N LYS A 818 36.99 13.50 2.52
CA LYS A 818 36.71 14.35 3.68
C LYS A 818 35.56 13.85 4.53
N THR A 819 35.59 14.12 5.83
CA THR A 819 34.53 13.76 6.77
C THR A 819 33.93 15.02 7.40
N VAL A 820 32.64 15.25 7.18
CA VAL A 820 31.90 16.42 7.68
C VAL A 820 30.80 15.95 8.62
N VAL A 821 30.68 16.58 9.79
CA VAL A 821 29.59 16.31 10.75
C VAL A 821 28.69 17.53 10.81
N VAL A 822 27.38 17.34 10.65
CA VAL A 822 26.40 18.43 10.77
C VAL A 822 25.67 18.31 12.11
N THR A 823 25.61 19.40 12.87
CA THR A 823 24.96 19.47 14.18
C THR A 823 24.20 20.79 14.36
N GLY A 824 23.03 20.73 14.98
CA GLY A 824 22.10 21.87 15.04
C GLY A 824 21.18 21.96 13.82
N SER A 825 20.31 22.97 13.82
CA SER A 825 19.37 23.27 12.74
C SER A 825 19.98 24.30 11.80
N LEU A 826 20.06 23.97 10.51
CA LEU A 826 20.50 24.88 9.46
C LEU A 826 19.26 25.52 8.78
N ILE A 827 19.42 26.71 8.23
CA ILE A 827 18.38 27.55 7.61
C ILE A 827 17.96 26.99 6.25
N ASP A 828 18.92 26.68 5.39
CA ASP A 828 18.72 26.24 4.00
C ASP A 828 18.88 24.72 3.83
N PHE A 829 19.47 24.04 4.81
CA PHE A 829 19.64 22.59 4.78
C PHE A 829 18.84 21.89 5.88
N SER A 830 18.03 20.90 5.49
CA SER A 830 17.62 19.86 6.42
C SER A 830 18.82 18.98 6.77
N ARG A 831 18.74 18.24 7.88
CA ARG A 831 19.81 17.31 8.27
C ARG A 831 20.10 16.27 7.17
N ASP A 832 19.07 15.81 6.47
CA ASP A 832 19.20 14.82 5.41
C ASP A 832 19.71 15.45 4.12
N SER A 833 19.24 16.64 3.75
CA SER A 833 19.78 17.36 2.58
C SER A 833 21.21 17.84 2.77
N ALA A 834 21.64 18.16 4.00
CA ALA A 834 23.03 18.45 4.30
C ALA A 834 23.92 17.20 4.14
N LYS A 835 23.45 16.04 4.61
CA LYS A 835 24.15 14.75 4.41
C LYS A 835 24.25 14.42 2.92
N GLU A 836 23.16 14.58 2.19
CA GLU A 836 23.11 14.34 0.75
C GLU A 836 24.02 15.31 -0.04
N ALA A 837 24.07 16.59 0.35
CA ALA A 837 24.97 17.57 -0.25
C ALA A 837 26.45 17.20 -0.06
N ILE A 838 26.81 16.65 1.11
CA ILE A 838 28.16 16.14 1.40
C ILE A 838 28.46 14.89 0.56
N ILE A 839 27.54 13.92 0.55
CA ILE A 839 27.72 12.62 -0.13
C ILE A 839 27.80 12.81 -1.66
N SER A 840 26.93 13.65 -2.22
CA SER A 840 26.89 13.94 -3.67
C SER A 840 28.15 14.64 -4.20
N ARG A 841 29.06 15.09 -3.33
CA ARG A 841 30.34 15.73 -3.66
C ARG A 841 31.56 14.92 -3.17
N GLY A 842 31.36 13.64 -2.87
CA GLY A 842 32.44 12.70 -2.52
C GLY A 842 32.83 12.70 -1.04
N GLY A 843 32.12 13.46 -0.20
CA GLY A 843 32.38 13.57 1.23
C GLY A 843 31.64 12.53 2.08
N ARG A 844 32.14 12.30 3.29
CA ARG A 844 31.55 11.41 4.29
C ARG A 844 30.76 12.23 5.32
N ALA A 845 29.45 12.06 5.36
CA ALA A 845 28.60 12.72 6.35
C ALA A 845 28.48 11.85 7.62
N SER A 846 29.22 12.19 8.68
CA SER A 846 29.25 11.39 9.92
C SER A 846 28.23 11.88 10.96
N GLY A 847 27.65 10.93 11.69
CA GLY A 847 26.80 11.20 12.85
C GLY A 847 27.57 11.56 14.13
N SER A 848 28.88 11.36 14.19
CA SER A 848 29.70 11.55 15.39
C SER A 848 31.03 12.28 15.11
N VAL A 849 31.49 13.06 16.09
CA VAL A 849 32.75 13.81 16.00
C VAL A 849 33.90 12.95 16.54
N SER A 850 34.96 12.83 15.74
CA SER A 850 36.18 12.07 16.05
C SER A 850 37.43 12.84 15.62
N LYS A 851 38.63 12.35 15.97
CA LYS A 851 39.91 12.93 15.47
C LYS A 851 40.09 12.84 13.95
N LYS A 852 39.28 12.03 13.26
CA LYS A 852 39.28 11.88 11.79
C LYS A 852 38.24 12.79 11.11
N THR A 853 37.47 13.55 11.87
CA THR A 853 36.51 14.51 11.32
C THR A 853 37.27 15.73 10.81
N ASP A 854 37.07 16.10 9.55
CA ASP A 854 37.71 17.28 8.94
C ASP A 854 36.99 18.57 9.35
N TRP A 855 35.65 18.56 9.36
CA TRP A 855 34.84 19.74 9.73
C TRP A 855 33.56 19.38 10.50
N VAL A 856 33.13 20.27 11.38
CA VAL A 856 31.83 20.22 12.05
C VAL A 856 31.00 21.46 11.70
N VAL A 857 29.90 21.27 11.00
CA VAL A 857 28.96 22.34 10.64
C VAL A 857 27.98 22.55 11.80
N ILE A 858 27.88 23.80 12.26
CA ILE A 858 27.13 24.21 13.44
C ILE A 858 25.96 25.08 13.02
N GLY A 859 24.75 24.58 13.27
CA GLY A 859 23.50 25.32 13.21
C GLY A 859 22.95 25.66 14.60
N GLU A 860 21.76 26.25 14.65
CA GLU A 860 21.08 26.59 15.90
C GLU A 860 20.84 25.34 16.77
N ASN A 861 21.00 25.46 18.10
CA ASN A 861 20.87 24.36 19.06
C ASN A 861 21.91 23.22 18.90
N ALA A 862 23.11 23.51 18.39
CA ALA A 862 24.21 22.55 18.39
C ALA A 862 24.67 22.22 19.84
N GLY A 863 24.24 21.07 20.35
CA GLY A 863 24.58 20.59 21.70
C GLY A 863 25.93 19.85 21.78
N ALA A 864 25.92 18.65 22.34
CA ALA A 864 27.11 17.87 22.74
C ALA A 864 28.19 17.61 21.66
N LYS A 865 27.86 17.74 20.37
CA LYS A 865 28.81 17.54 19.27
C LYS A 865 29.71 18.76 19.03
N ALA A 866 29.21 19.97 19.28
CA ALA A 866 30.02 21.19 19.21
C ALA A 866 31.10 21.18 20.30
N SER A 867 30.71 20.84 21.54
CA SER A 867 31.64 20.68 22.66
C SER A 867 32.71 19.61 22.36
N LYS A 868 32.32 18.48 21.77
CA LYS A 868 33.25 17.41 21.39
C LYS A 868 34.19 17.80 20.23
N ALA A 869 33.75 18.67 19.32
CA ALA A 869 34.60 19.22 18.26
C ALA A 869 35.66 20.15 18.83
N GLU A 870 35.28 21.00 19.79
CA GLU A 870 36.18 21.88 20.52
C GLU A 870 37.24 21.09 21.31
N GLU A 871 36.83 20.05 22.04
CA GLU A 871 37.76 19.15 22.77
C GLU A 871 38.78 18.46 21.86
N LEU A 872 38.37 18.09 20.64
CA LEU A 872 39.20 17.36 19.68
C LEU A 872 39.96 18.27 18.71
N GLY A 873 39.78 19.60 18.80
CA GLY A 873 40.41 20.58 17.92
C GLY A 873 39.95 20.49 16.46
N VAL A 874 38.72 20.02 16.23
CA VAL A 874 38.16 19.89 14.87
C VAL A 874 37.57 21.24 14.43
N PRO A 875 37.91 21.75 13.22
CA PRO A 875 37.36 22.99 12.69
C PRO A 875 35.83 23.02 12.67
N MET A 876 35.25 24.09 13.20
CA MET A 876 33.81 24.32 13.26
C MET A 876 33.40 25.38 12.24
N LEU A 877 32.37 25.10 11.43
CA LEU A 877 31.89 25.95 10.35
C LEU A 877 30.46 26.39 10.61
N ASN A 878 30.10 27.62 10.24
CA ASN A 878 28.71 28.04 10.13
C ASN A 878 28.11 27.59 8.77
N GLU A 879 26.82 27.85 8.58
CA GLU A 879 26.11 27.40 7.38
C GLU A 879 26.60 28.04 6.07
N ASP A 880 26.97 29.33 6.09
CA ASP A 880 27.50 30.00 4.89
C ASP A 880 28.87 29.43 4.51
N GLN A 881 29.70 29.14 5.50
CA GLN A 881 30.96 28.43 5.32
C GLN A 881 30.75 26.99 4.82
N PHE A 882 29.67 26.33 5.23
CA PHE A 882 29.32 25.01 4.72
C PHE A 882 28.95 25.05 3.23
N LYS A 883 28.23 26.08 2.76
CA LYS A 883 27.97 26.27 1.32
C LYS A 883 29.27 26.48 0.54
N ILE A 884 30.17 27.31 1.06
CA ILE A 884 31.49 27.54 0.46
C ILE A 884 32.31 26.24 0.42
N LEU A 885 32.27 25.44 1.49
CA LEU A 885 32.91 24.13 1.56
C LEU A 885 32.36 23.19 0.48
N LEU A 886 31.04 23.14 0.30
CA LEU A 886 30.40 22.33 -0.73
C LEU A 886 30.78 22.77 -2.15
N GLU A 887 30.92 24.07 -2.39
CA GLU A 887 31.27 24.60 -3.71
C GLU A 887 32.76 24.45 -4.06
N ASN A 888 33.66 24.64 -3.09
CA ASN A 888 35.09 24.82 -3.35
C ASN A 888 35.99 23.76 -2.70
N GLY A 889 35.45 22.89 -1.84
CA GLY A 889 36.18 21.86 -1.12
C GLY A 889 37.07 22.37 0.02
N THR A 890 37.07 23.69 0.23
CA THR A 890 37.85 24.40 1.25
C THR A 890 37.07 25.62 1.75
N VAL A 891 37.39 26.09 2.97
CA VAL A 891 36.85 27.31 3.60
C VAL A 891 38.00 28.20 4.03
#